data_AF-A0A409Y0S2-F1
#
_entry.id   AF-A0A409Y0S2-F1
#
_cell.length_a   1.000
_cell.length_b   1.000
_cell.length_c   1.000
_cell.angle_alpha   90.00
_cell.angle_beta   90.00
_cell.angle_gamma   90.00
#
_symmetry.space_group_name_H-M   'P 1'
#
loop_
_entity.id
_entity.type
_entity.pdbx_description
1 polymer ?
#
loop_
_entity_poly.entity_id
_entity_poly.type
_entity_poly.pdbx_seq_one_letter_code
_entity_poly.pdbx_strand_id
1 'polypeptide(L)'
;MAHAANEEGGLYYKQGNYAKAQKYFQEATKLDHCEVKYPANLSAALFEQGKYLLCISAIHVAWTRLKSGKGRGSTIQEQMPMYVKLATRFARAKLQGARSRALSLHPEPSKSMTASKRVAKALEEDVEGFATSYQQGDDEKVREMTTAWDQWRLLRDECAQHSKKHCRLLTSEAESRLRTLPILKSSSDPTLEFFRFGHDQVQSLLNGINGYANDPYSLDVPQYQQQTSWSLLFGGSGDGRHIFGSLIHLAFMSAINEMEGRSTLEAHMTLVDIHPTTLARVILVFSILRQIPAARLAKDTKTFLELHATLFYLYTGMLVPDYGLQIIINNCRSLVEEIGGGTSDLLQFMHINECSKEAVLDALRYWSKPLQKSTKIFMDRHSSPPPFFPKPPGWVSDGTFLEPTLGEARTNSHFVRVPSGMSGPYTDPDAEYKIFRRLKVLLPPKPFLSRHPAFARLINAFPGASDALYAETVRELEQAWVPNPTLFDQSSTEHPGLGQENGYPRISKEPFETLASFAEYSGNFHRSRAPVSSSGNSGFAVTSQFFDQAADALAKLQKSLTIEIVVGDVITGVARLVNGEFGQRPPKFPREYSRIFLSNVPDYTHGTLNTAVHLVQHLEPNQLAMANCLLNTLDFPTIADFCYNYTLLLPDALRRVLGCELINPGDNAFNDIALKRLPLPLPLEELVRRRELHTWLAHLLLCILCNGSPRHPPHRIDFPGNLNTFLHVLVHLHRVGYPSHWIGDFLQYLLSDNLVTDVQPYLGRTPIPKSETANRKPFARKVHLDSWRAELEVMLALTLPALPFAVLLPTGYPSVPDILTLKAKVKPVNLMHHPFAPMWQVLISGVTKAIGLLFFNPTNCLSADFLAGHIPEILEGELPNPQIQIMLAQEHVNLLTGEVSWKMGRSWYEKMKNEGWLMAAYRTDLKVAGEPFCYSSL
;
A
#
# COMPACT_ATOMS: atom_id res chain seq x y z
N MET A 1 -42.54 -19.22 -30.83
CA MET A 1 -41.25 -18.50 -30.94
C MET A 1 -40.99 -17.62 -29.71
N ALA A 2 -41.81 -16.60 -29.42
CA ALA A 2 -41.61 -15.73 -28.25
C ALA A 2 -41.53 -16.47 -26.89
N HIS A 3 -42.44 -17.43 -26.66
CA HIS A 3 -42.44 -18.26 -25.45
C HIS A 3 -41.15 -19.07 -25.28
N ALA A 4 -40.72 -19.75 -26.36
CA ALA A 4 -39.50 -20.56 -26.37
C ALA A 4 -38.26 -19.70 -26.06
N ALA A 5 -38.15 -18.51 -26.68
CA ALA A 5 -37.09 -17.57 -26.36
C ALA A 5 -37.12 -17.15 -24.88
N ASN A 6 -38.30 -16.88 -24.31
CA ASN A 6 -38.40 -16.57 -22.89
C ASN A 6 -38.03 -17.75 -21.97
N GLU A 7 -38.38 -18.99 -22.34
CA GLU A 7 -37.98 -20.18 -21.58
C GLU A 7 -36.46 -20.37 -21.59
N GLU A 8 -35.83 -20.25 -22.75
CA GLU A 8 -34.36 -20.24 -22.89
C GLU A 8 -33.72 -19.13 -22.05
N GLY A 9 -34.23 -17.90 -22.14
CA GLY A 9 -33.78 -16.81 -21.28
C GLY A 9 -33.90 -17.12 -19.79
N GLY A 10 -34.98 -17.81 -19.39
CA GLY A 10 -35.19 -18.27 -18.01
C GLY A 10 -34.18 -19.32 -17.55
N LEU A 11 -33.77 -20.24 -18.44
CA LEU A 11 -32.71 -21.22 -18.17
C LEU A 11 -31.38 -20.51 -17.93
N TYR A 12 -30.97 -19.60 -18.82
CA TYR A 12 -29.73 -18.83 -18.65
C TYR A 12 -29.76 -17.94 -17.41
N TYR A 13 -30.90 -17.34 -17.08
CA TYR A 13 -31.05 -16.54 -15.87
C TYR A 13 -30.80 -17.37 -14.60
N LYS A 14 -31.39 -18.57 -14.52
CA LYS A 14 -31.19 -19.49 -13.39
C LYS A 14 -29.75 -19.99 -13.28
N GLN A 15 -29.04 -20.09 -14.40
CA GLN A 15 -27.61 -20.43 -14.45
C GLN A 15 -26.69 -19.24 -14.10
N GLY A 16 -27.24 -18.03 -13.91
CA GLY A 16 -26.47 -16.80 -13.68
C GLY A 16 -25.83 -16.19 -14.94
N ASN A 17 -26.19 -16.67 -16.14
CA ASN A 17 -25.71 -16.10 -17.40
C ASN A 17 -26.64 -14.98 -17.87
N TYR A 18 -26.51 -13.82 -17.23
CA TYR A 18 -27.45 -12.71 -17.42
C TYR A 18 -27.35 -12.05 -18.80
N ALA A 19 -26.18 -12.03 -19.46
CA ALA A 19 -26.09 -11.49 -20.83
C ALA A 19 -26.79 -12.38 -21.85
N LYS A 20 -26.68 -13.71 -21.77
CA LYS A 20 -27.47 -14.59 -22.62
C LYS A 20 -28.95 -14.47 -22.30
N ALA A 21 -29.33 -14.46 -21.02
CA ALA A 21 -30.71 -14.23 -20.60
C ALA A 21 -31.27 -12.93 -21.17
N GLN A 22 -30.50 -11.84 -21.12
CA GLN A 22 -30.86 -10.55 -21.71
C GLN A 22 -31.16 -10.69 -23.20
N LYS A 23 -30.28 -11.34 -23.99
CA LYS A 23 -30.49 -11.51 -25.45
C LYS A 23 -31.83 -12.19 -25.74
N TYR A 24 -32.10 -13.30 -25.07
CA TYR A 24 -33.33 -14.07 -25.25
C TYR A 24 -34.59 -13.33 -24.76
N PHE A 25 -34.54 -12.64 -23.62
CA PHE A 25 -35.67 -11.84 -23.16
C PHE A 25 -35.93 -10.62 -24.06
N GLN A 26 -34.89 -10.02 -24.63
CA GLN A 26 -35.03 -8.96 -25.65
C GLN A 26 -35.71 -9.50 -26.90
N GLU A 27 -35.33 -10.68 -27.37
CA GLU A 27 -35.96 -11.33 -28.51
C GLU A 27 -37.45 -11.65 -28.23
N ALA A 28 -37.76 -12.25 -27.09
CA ALA A 28 -39.14 -12.52 -26.68
C ALA A 28 -40.00 -11.24 -26.62
N THR A 29 -39.44 -10.15 -26.08
CA THR A 29 -40.10 -8.83 -25.99
C THR A 29 -40.36 -8.20 -27.37
N LYS A 30 -39.51 -8.50 -28.36
CA LYS A 30 -39.68 -8.08 -29.77
C LYS A 30 -40.71 -8.95 -30.50
N LEU A 31 -40.72 -10.26 -30.24
CA LEU A 31 -41.62 -11.21 -30.90
C LEU A 31 -43.08 -11.11 -30.41
N ASP A 32 -43.30 -10.64 -29.18
CA ASP A 32 -44.63 -10.42 -28.63
C ASP A 32 -44.71 -9.07 -27.92
N HIS A 33 -45.52 -8.17 -28.50
CA HIS A 33 -45.70 -6.81 -28.02
C HIS A 33 -46.77 -6.66 -26.93
N CYS A 34 -47.56 -7.70 -26.67
CA CYS A 34 -48.65 -7.67 -25.69
C CYS A 34 -48.26 -8.33 -24.36
N GLU A 35 -47.36 -9.31 -24.39
CA GLU A 35 -46.94 -10.03 -23.18
C GLU A 35 -46.11 -9.15 -22.22
N VAL A 36 -46.49 -9.14 -20.94
CA VAL A 36 -45.83 -8.35 -19.87
C VAL A 36 -44.62 -9.09 -19.31
N LYS A 37 -44.69 -10.43 -19.23
CA LYS A 37 -43.67 -11.28 -18.62
C LYS A 37 -42.29 -11.10 -19.27
N TYR A 38 -42.24 -10.91 -20.59
CA TYR A 38 -40.97 -10.82 -21.33
C TYR A 38 -40.16 -9.54 -20.99
N PRO A 39 -40.71 -8.31 -21.08
CA PRO A 39 -40.00 -7.12 -20.65
C PRO A 39 -39.76 -7.09 -19.12
N ALA A 40 -40.65 -7.71 -18.32
CA ALA A 40 -40.42 -7.86 -16.89
C ALA A 40 -39.19 -8.73 -16.59
N ASN A 41 -39.03 -9.88 -17.26
CA ASN A 41 -37.85 -10.74 -17.15
C ASN A 41 -36.59 -10.08 -17.72
N LEU A 42 -36.72 -9.32 -18.82
CA LEU A 42 -35.63 -8.51 -19.35
C LEU A 42 -35.11 -7.51 -18.30
N SER A 43 -36.01 -6.80 -17.61
CA SER A 43 -35.60 -5.85 -16.58
C SER A 43 -34.88 -6.54 -15.41
N ALA A 44 -35.26 -7.77 -15.06
CA ALA A 44 -34.55 -8.56 -14.05
C ALA A 44 -33.10 -8.88 -14.50
N ALA A 45 -32.93 -9.40 -15.72
CA ALA A 45 -31.61 -9.70 -16.27
C ALA A 45 -30.71 -8.45 -16.41
N LEU A 46 -31.29 -7.29 -16.71
CA LEU A 46 -30.56 -6.02 -16.78
C LEU A 46 -30.18 -5.49 -15.40
N PHE A 47 -31.04 -5.68 -14.39
CA PHE A 47 -30.75 -5.31 -13.01
C PHE A 47 -29.56 -6.10 -12.45
N GLU A 48 -29.55 -7.43 -12.61
CA GLU A 48 -28.45 -8.29 -12.18
C GLU A 48 -27.12 -7.96 -12.88
N GLN A 49 -27.17 -7.36 -14.07
CA GLN A 49 -25.98 -6.86 -14.77
C GLN A 49 -25.51 -5.47 -14.32
N GLY A 50 -26.21 -4.82 -13.38
CA GLY A 50 -25.94 -3.43 -13.00
C GLY A 50 -26.31 -2.41 -14.08
N LYS A 51 -27.04 -2.81 -15.14
CA LYS A 51 -27.47 -1.94 -16.25
C LYS A 51 -28.75 -1.18 -15.88
N TYR A 52 -28.68 -0.35 -14.83
CA TYR A 52 -29.85 0.24 -14.17
C TYR A 52 -30.73 1.11 -15.08
N LEU A 53 -30.17 1.91 -15.97
CA LEU A 53 -30.94 2.74 -16.91
C LEU A 53 -31.73 1.89 -17.93
N LEU A 54 -31.12 0.82 -18.43
CA LEU A 54 -31.80 -0.12 -19.34
C LEU A 54 -32.86 -0.92 -18.59
N CYS A 55 -32.60 -1.29 -17.34
CA CYS A 55 -33.58 -1.94 -16.45
C CYS A 55 -34.83 -1.05 -16.31
N ILE A 56 -34.65 0.23 -15.95
CA ILE A 56 -35.75 1.22 -15.84
C ILE A 56 -36.56 1.29 -17.15
N SER A 57 -35.87 1.34 -18.29
CA SER A 57 -36.52 1.38 -19.61
C SER A 57 -37.35 0.12 -19.89
N ALA A 58 -36.84 -1.07 -19.53
CA ALA A 58 -37.59 -2.32 -19.66
C ALA A 58 -38.79 -2.39 -18.70
N ILE A 59 -38.68 -1.81 -17.50
CA ILE A 59 -39.81 -1.66 -16.56
C ILE A 59 -40.89 -0.77 -17.15
N HIS A 60 -40.54 0.38 -17.75
CA HIS A 60 -41.53 1.24 -18.42
C HIS A 60 -42.35 0.48 -19.48
N VAL A 61 -41.69 -0.37 -20.28
CA VAL A 61 -42.36 -1.22 -21.27
C VAL A 61 -43.29 -2.23 -20.59
N ALA A 62 -42.81 -2.94 -19.57
CA ALA A 62 -43.61 -3.92 -18.83
C ALA A 62 -44.83 -3.27 -18.16
N TRP A 63 -44.63 -2.13 -17.49
CA TRP A 63 -45.67 -1.39 -16.78
C TRP A 63 -46.74 -0.86 -17.72
N THR A 64 -46.35 -0.31 -18.87
CA THR A 64 -47.29 0.16 -19.90
C THR A 64 -48.16 -0.99 -20.42
N ARG A 65 -47.55 -2.15 -20.70
CA ARG A 65 -48.29 -3.34 -21.15
C ARG A 65 -49.26 -3.83 -20.08
N LEU A 66 -48.83 -3.83 -18.82
CA LEU A 66 -49.64 -4.25 -17.67
C LEU A 66 -50.90 -3.37 -17.52
N LYS A 67 -50.76 -2.03 -17.63
CA LYS A 67 -51.90 -1.12 -17.58
C LYS A 67 -52.84 -1.22 -18.79
N SER A 68 -52.32 -1.59 -19.95
CA SER A 68 -53.11 -1.65 -21.19
C SER A 68 -54.13 -2.81 -21.22
N GLY A 69 -54.11 -3.73 -20.24
CA GLY A 69 -55.09 -4.80 -20.12
C GLY A 69 -55.10 -5.83 -21.26
N LYS A 70 -54.13 -5.80 -22.18
CA LYS A 70 -54.03 -6.71 -23.33
C LYS A 70 -53.49 -8.10 -22.99
N GLY A 71 -53.18 -8.37 -21.72
CA GLY A 71 -52.85 -9.71 -21.22
C GLY A 71 -54.11 -10.56 -21.12
N ARG A 72 -54.08 -11.77 -21.65
CA ARG A 72 -55.21 -12.71 -21.71
C ARG A 72 -55.89 -12.88 -20.33
N GLY A 73 -57.05 -12.23 -20.13
CA GLY A 73 -58.09 -12.62 -19.17
C GLY A 73 -57.81 -12.55 -17.65
N SER A 74 -56.65 -12.08 -17.19
CA SER A 74 -56.32 -12.09 -15.76
C SER A 74 -56.91 -10.90 -15.00
N THR A 75 -57.42 -11.13 -13.79
CA THR A 75 -57.93 -10.07 -12.90
C THR A 75 -56.80 -9.19 -12.35
N ILE A 76 -57.12 -7.96 -11.91
CA ILE A 76 -56.16 -7.06 -11.26
C ILE A 76 -55.49 -7.75 -10.05
N GLN A 77 -56.23 -8.55 -9.29
CA GLN A 77 -55.74 -9.32 -8.14
C GLN A 77 -54.63 -10.30 -8.53
N GLU A 78 -54.78 -11.00 -9.66
CA GLU A 78 -53.79 -11.96 -10.19
C GLU A 78 -52.51 -11.29 -10.70
N GLN A 79 -52.60 -10.01 -11.06
CA GLN A 79 -51.47 -9.21 -11.56
C GLN A 79 -50.69 -8.49 -10.45
N MET A 80 -51.25 -8.37 -9.24
CA MET A 80 -50.62 -7.64 -8.12
C MET A 80 -49.17 -8.07 -7.82
N PRO A 81 -48.80 -9.37 -7.82
CA PRO A 81 -47.41 -9.76 -7.60
C PRO A 81 -46.44 -9.22 -8.65
N MET A 82 -46.90 -8.96 -9.88
CA MET A 82 -46.09 -8.35 -10.94
C MET A 82 -45.91 -6.85 -10.70
N TYR A 83 -46.98 -6.15 -10.32
CA TYR A 83 -46.91 -4.73 -9.96
C TYR A 83 -45.90 -4.49 -8.83
N VAL A 84 -45.98 -5.27 -7.74
CA VAL A 84 -45.05 -5.19 -6.61
C VAL A 84 -43.61 -5.44 -7.07
N LYS A 85 -43.35 -6.52 -7.82
CA LYS A 85 -41.99 -6.83 -8.33
C LYS A 85 -41.40 -5.72 -9.20
N LEU A 86 -42.19 -5.15 -10.10
CA LEU A 86 -41.74 -4.08 -10.98
C LEU A 86 -41.48 -2.78 -10.20
N ALA A 87 -42.37 -2.42 -9.27
CA ALA A 87 -42.23 -1.24 -8.43
C ALA A 87 -41.00 -1.33 -7.51
N THR A 88 -40.75 -2.49 -6.87
CA THR A 88 -39.54 -2.71 -6.05
C THR A 88 -38.28 -2.57 -6.89
N ARG A 89 -38.22 -3.25 -8.05
CA ARG A 89 -37.04 -3.20 -8.93
C ARG A 89 -36.81 -1.78 -9.47
N PHE A 90 -37.88 -1.03 -9.74
CA PHE A 90 -37.79 0.35 -10.21
C PHE A 90 -37.09 1.24 -9.18
N ALA A 91 -37.56 1.22 -7.92
CA ALA A 91 -36.95 1.99 -6.84
C ALA A 91 -35.48 1.58 -6.60
N ARG A 92 -35.20 0.27 -6.53
CA ARG A 92 -33.82 -0.23 -6.37
C ARG A 92 -32.91 0.18 -7.54
N ALA A 93 -33.39 0.10 -8.78
CA ALA A 93 -32.61 0.51 -9.96
C ALA A 93 -32.33 2.02 -9.96
N LYS A 94 -33.30 2.85 -9.57
CA LYS A 94 -33.12 4.29 -9.42
C LYS A 94 -32.10 4.63 -8.33
N LEU A 95 -32.23 4.02 -7.16
CA LEU A 95 -31.33 4.19 -6.02
C LEU A 95 -29.88 3.81 -6.38
N GLN A 96 -29.68 2.62 -6.94
CA GLN A 96 -28.36 2.13 -7.32
C GLN A 96 -27.80 2.91 -8.51
N GLY A 97 -28.64 3.29 -9.47
CA GLY A 97 -28.26 4.16 -10.59
C GLY A 97 -27.76 5.52 -10.11
N ALA A 98 -28.40 6.11 -9.10
CA ALA A 98 -27.96 7.38 -8.52
C ALA A 98 -26.63 7.24 -7.78
N ARG A 99 -26.48 6.23 -6.91
CA ARG A 99 -25.25 6.00 -6.12
C ARG A 99 -24.04 5.62 -6.99
N SER A 100 -24.25 4.78 -8.00
CA SER A 100 -23.21 4.45 -9.01
C SER A 100 -22.92 5.56 -10.01
N ARG A 101 -23.58 6.73 -9.88
CA ARG A 101 -23.45 7.90 -10.76
C ARG A 101 -23.89 7.65 -12.21
N ALA A 102 -24.57 6.53 -12.47
CA ALA A 102 -25.21 6.26 -13.76
C ALA A 102 -26.45 7.13 -14.00
N LEU A 103 -27.08 7.66 -12.94
CA LEU A 103 -28.26 8.52 -12.98
C LEU A 103 -27.99 9.83 -12.23
N SER A 104 -28.22 10.98 -12.89
CA SER A 104 -28.19 12.30 -12.23
C SER A 104 -29.58 12.64 -11.69
N LEU A 105 -29.65 13.07 -10.42
CA LEU A 105 -30.89 13.53 -9.78
C LEU A 105 -31.17 15.02 -9.97
N HIS A 106 -30.14 15.81 -10.31
CA HIS A 106 -30.31 17.24 -10.57
C HIS A 106 -30.75 17.50 -12.02
N PRO A 107 -31.64 18.48 -12.24
CA PRO A 107 -32.10 18.84 -13.58
C PRO A 107 -30.94 19.32 -14.46
N GLU A 108 -31.00 18.96 -15.75
CA GLU A 108 -30.07 19.51 -16.74
C GLU A 108 -30.46 20.94 -17.10
N PRO A 109 -29.50 21.86 -17.28
CA PRO A 109 -29.79 23.20 -17.74
C PRO A 109 -30.42 23.17 -19.15
N SER A 110 -31.55 23.86 -19.28
CA SER A 110 -32.10 24.45 -20.53
C SER A 110 -32.51 23.55 -21.71
N LYS A 111 -32.93 22.29 -21.52
CA LYS A 111 -33.62 21.54 -22.59
C LYS A 111 -35.13 21.40 -22.35
N SER A 112 -35.92 21.85 -23.33
CA SER A 112 -37.34 21.53 -23.46
C SER A 112 -37.55 20.03 -23.27
N MET A 113 -38.51 19.67 -22.41
CA MET A 113 -38.80 18.28 -22.08
C MET A 113 -39.46 17.60 -23.29
N THR A 114 -38.66 16.78 -24.01
CA THR A 114 -39.10 15.97 -25.15
C THR A 114 -40.32 15.12 -24.79
N ALA A 115 -41.20 14.83 -25.76
CA ALA A 115 -42.39 13.99 -25.55
C ALA A 115 -42.07 12.66 -24.86
N SER A 116 -40.99 11.98 -25.26
CA SER A 116 -40.53 10.73 -24.63
C SER A 116 -40.19 10.89 -23.14
N LYS A 117 -39.53 12.00 -22.74
CA LYS A 117 -39.26 12.31 -21.33
C LYS A 117 -40.53 12.59 -20.54
N ARG A 118 -41.56 13.20 -21.15
CA ARG A 118 -42.85 13.43 -20.48
C ARG A 118 -43.56 12.11 -20.19
N VAL A 119 -43.59 11.21 -21.16
CA VAL A 119 -44.17 9.86 -21.00
C VAL A 119 -43.42 9.07 -19.92
N ALA A 120 -42.09 9.10 -19.93
CA ALA A 120 -41.29 8.46 -18.90
C ALA A 120 -41.66 9.00 -17.51
N LYS A 121 -41.67 10.33 -17.33
CA LYS A 121 -42.04 10.97 -16.06
C LYS A 121 -43.42 10.56 -15.55
N ALA A 122 -44.43 10.56 -16.43
CA ALA A 122 -45.78 10.14 -16.08
C ALA A 122 -45.84 8.66 -15.64
N LEU A 123 -45.03 7.79 -16.26
CA LEU A 123 -44.90 6.40 -15.80
C LEU A 123 -44.24 6.30 -14.43
N GLU A 124 -43.21 7.11 -14.14
CA GLU A 124 -42.56 7.09 -12.82
C GLU A 124 -43.54 7.52 -11.72
N GLU A 125 -44.29 8.61 -11.96
CA GLU A 125 -45.34 9.11 -11.05
C GLU A 125 -46.41 8.04 -10.79
N ASP A 126 -46.75 7.25 -11.80
CA ASP A 126 -47.73 6.17 -11.69
C ASP A 126 -47.23 4.96 -10.89
N VAL A 127 -45.96 4.55 -11.09
CA VAL A 127 -45.34 3.49 -10.29
C VAL A 127 -45.23 3.93 -8.82
N GLU A 128 -44.86 5.18 -8.57
CA GLU A 128 -44.81 5.74 -7.22
C GLU A 128 -46.20 5.83 -6.58
N GLY A 129 -47.23 6.23 -7.33
CA GLY A 129 -48.62 6.24 -6.89
C GLY A 129 -49.11 4.85 -6.48
N PHE A 130 -48.76 3.81 -7.25
CA PHE A 130 -49.02 2.42 -6.86
C PHE A 130 -48.31 2.06 -5.55
N ALA A 131 -46.99 2.29 -5.46
CA ALA A 131 -46.21 1.91 -4.28
C ALA A 131 -46.65 2.63 -3.00
N THR A 132 -47.20 3.84 -3.13
CA THR A 132 -47.72 4.63 -2.00
C THR A 132 -49.10 4.14 -1.55
N SER A 133 -49.98 3.80 -2.50
CA SER A 133 -51.34 3.38 -2.20
C SER A 133 -51.46 1.92 -1.77
N TYR A 134 -50.56 1.06 -2.25
CA TYR A 134 -50.58 -0.38 -2.00
C TYR A 134 -49.69 -0.77 -0.81
N GLN A 135 -50.15 -0.43 0.40
CA GLN A 135 -49.49 -0.76 1.67
C GLN A 135 -50.21 -1.89 2.46
N GLN A 136 -51.12 -2.64 1.84
CA GLN A 136 -51.95 -3.60 2.56
C GLN A 136 -51.23 -4.93 2.86
N GLY A 137 -51.12 -5.25 4.16
CA GLY A 137 -50.79 -6.59 4.68
C GLY A 137 -49.34 -6.79 5.15
N ASP A 138 -49.12 -7.83 5.96
CA ASP A 138 -47.78 -8.26 6.44
C ASP A 138 -47.01 -9.09 5.39
N ASP A 139 -47.24 -8.82 4.10
CA ASP A 139 -46.53 -9.51 3.00
C ASP A 139 -45.09 -8.99 2.91
N GLU A 140 -44.13 -9.91 2.99
CA GLU A 140 -42.69 -9.62 2.94
C GLU A 140 -42.26 -8.82 1.70
N LYS A 141 -42.85 -9.09 0.53
CA LYS A 141 -42.53 -8.41 -0.72
C LYS A 141 -43.09 -6.99 -0.76
N VAL A 142 -44.25 -6.77 -0.13
CA VAL A 142 -44.81 -5.43 0.04
C VAL A 142 -43.93 -4.62 1.00
N ARG A 143 -43.42 -5.22 2.08
CA ARG A 143 -42.43 -4.57 2.96
C ARG A 143 -41.14 -4.22 2.21
N GLU A 144 -40.59 -5.14 1.41
CA GLU A 144 -39.41 -4.86 0.58
C GLU A 144 -39.66 -3.69 -0.39
N MET A 145 -40.82 -3.67 -1.04
CA MET A 145 -41.23 -2.58 -1.93
C MET A 145 -41.25 -1.24 -1.19
N THR A 146 -41.97 -1.17 -0.07
CA THR A 146 -42.11 0.04 0.75
C THR A 146 -40.74 0.54 1.19
N THR A 147 -39.91 -0.34 1.75
CA THR A 147 -38.55 -0.01 2.19
C THR A 147 -37.69 0.51 1.03
N ALA A 148 -37.72 -0.11 -0.16
CA ALA A 148 -36.98 0.38 -1.32
C ALA A 148 -37.46 1.77 -1.79
N TRP A 149 -38.77 2.04 -1.72
CA TRP A 149 -39.34 3.34 -2.07
C TRP A 149 -39.00 4.42 -1.05
N ASP A 150 -39.04 4.12 0.24
CA ASP A 150 -38.67 5.09 1.29
C ASP A 150 -37.23 5.56 1.12
N GLN A 151 -36.31 4.65 0.79
CA GLN A 151 -34.91 4.98 0.51
C GLN A 151 -34.74 5.84 -0.74
N TRP A 152 -35.44 5.46 -1.81
CA TRP A 152 -35.37 6.20 -3.05
C TRP A 152 -35.89 7.63 -2.86
N ARG A 153 -37.01 7.79 -2.15
CA ARG A 153 -37.56 9.11 -1.80
C ARG A 153 -36.61 9.90 -0.93
N LEU A 154 -36.06 9.30 0.13
CA LEU A 154 -35.10 9.96 1.01
C LEU A 154 -33.92 10.52 0.20
N LEU A 155 -33.28 9.70 -0.64
CA LEU A 155 -32.16 10.16 -1.47
C LEU A 155 -32.59 11.25 -2.47
N ARG A 156 -33.74 11.06 -3.14
CA ARG A 156 -34.28 12.03 -4.11
C ARG A 156 -34.54 13.37 -3.44
N ASP A 157 -35.18 13.35 -2.28
CA ASP A 157 -35.62 14.54 -1.56
C ASP A 157 -34.42 15.26 -0.91
N GLU A 158 -33.45 14.52 -0.36
CA GLU A 158 -32.15 15.06 0.07
C GLU A 158 -31.43 15.76 -1.10
N CYS A 159 -31.36 15.12 -2.27
CA CYS A 159 -30.77 15.72 -3.47
C CYS A 159 -31.57 16.91 -4.02
N ALA A 160 -32.88 16.98 -3.80
CA ALA A 160 -33.70 18.12 -4.19
C ALA A 160 -33.40 19.38 -3.36
N GLN A 161 -32.91 19.22 -2.13
CA GLN A 161 -32.59 20.33 -1.22
C GLN A 161 -31.28 21.06 -1.58
N HIS A 162 -30.48 20.54 -2.51
CA HIS A 162 -29.20 21.15 -2.85
C HIS A 162 -28.91 21.18 -4.34
N SER A 163 -28.00 22.08 -4.73
CA SER A 163 -27.60 22.22 -6.13
C SER A 163 -26.67 21.09 -6.59
N LYS A 164 -26.61 20.85 -7.91
CA LYS A 164 -25.64 19.92 -8.52
C LYS A 164 -24.18 20.23 -8.12
N LYS A 165 -23.85 21.50 -7.94
CA LYS A 165 -22.52 21.94 -7.49
C LYS A 165 -22.28 21.52 -6.04
N HIS A 166 -23.25 21.72 -5.16
CA HIS A 166 -23.15 21.31 -3.76
C HIS A 166 -23.10 19.78 -3.60
N CYS A 167 -23.89 19.03 -4.36
CA CYS A 167 -23.83 17.55 -4.38
C CYS A 167 -22.42 17.03 -4.74
N ARG A 168 -21.82 17.62 -5.77
CA ARG A 168 -20.44 17.30 -6.19
C ARG A 168 -19.43 17.62 -5.10
N LEU A 169 -19.61 18.75 -4.39
CA LEU A 169 -18.75 19.12 -3.26
C LEU A 169 -18.86 18.11 -2.12
N LEU A 170 -20.08 17.80 -1.65
CA LEU A 170 -20.31 16.80 -0.60
C LEU A 170 -19.72 15.43 -0.95
N THR A 171 -19.87 15.02 -2.20
CA THR A 171 -19.29 13.77 -2.72
C THR A 171 -17.76 13.83 -2.72
N SER A 172 -17.17 14.91 -3.24
CA SER A 172 -15.72 15.10 -3.28
C SER A 172 -15.09 15.14 -1.89
N GLU A 173 -15.75 15.77 -0.92
CA GLU A 173 -15.29 15.79 0.48
C GLU A 173 -15.38 14.40 1.11
N ALA A 174 -16.44 13.63 0.84
CA ALA A 174 -16.56 12.26 1.30
C ALA A 174 -15.50 11.34 0.66
N GLU A 175 -15.19 11.53 -0.62
CA GLU A 175 -14.13 10.80 -1.32
C GLU A 175 -12.75 11.12 -0.74
N SER A 176 -12.52 12.39 -0.39
CA SER A 176 -11.30 12.81 0.30
C SER A 176 -11.21 12.13 1.67
N ARG A 177 -12.28 12.15 2.47
CA ARG A 177 -12.34 11.44 3.75
C ARG A 177 -12.05 9.94 3.59
N LEU A 178 -12.67 9.28 2.61
CA LEU A 178 -12.42 7.86 2.30
C LEU A 178 -10.94 7.59 2.02
N ARG A 179 -10.27 8.41 1.20
CA ARG A 179 -8.82 8.28 0.91
C ARG A 179 -7.94 8.51 2.13
N THR A 180 -8.37 9.34 3.08
CA THR A 180 -7.60 9.67 4.29
C THR A 180 -7.84 8.72 5.47
N LEU A 181 -8.82 7.80 5.38
CA LEU A 181 -9.07 6.84 6.45
C LEU A 181 -7.83 5.94 6.67
N PRO A 182 -7.42 5.71 7.93
CA PRO A 182 -6.34 4.77 8.22
C PRO A 182 -6.81 3.36 7.90
N ILE A 183 -6.19 2.73 6.89
CA ILE A 183 -6.52 1.36 6.46
C ILE A 183 -5.76 0.29 7.25
N LEU A 184 -4.70 0.68 7.95
CA LEU A 184 -3.89 -0.21 8.77
C LEU A 184 -4.18 0.00 10.25
N LYS A 185 -4.16 -1.08 11.03
CA LYS A 185 -4.08 -1.08 12.50
C LYS A 185 -2.83 -0.30 12.92
N SER A 186 -2.87 0.32 14.11
CA SER A 186 -1.73 1.10 14.60
C SER A 186 -0.61 0.21 15.18
N SER A 187 0.62 0.70 15.17
CA SER A 187 1.70 0.15 16.00
C SER A 187 1.57 0.65 17.44
N SER A 188 2.18 -0.07 18.39
CA SER A 188 2.25 0.42 19.78
C SER A 188 3.25 1.55 19.95
N ASP A 189 4.33 1.53 19.16
CA ASP A 189 5.31 2.59 19.05
C ASP A 189 5.18 3.20 17.63
N PRO A 190 4.78 4.48 17.52
CA PRO A 190 4.61 5.14 16.22
C PRO A 190 5.94 5.58 15.60
N THR A 191 7.07 5.39 16.30
CA THR A 191 8.40 5.76 15.79
C THR A 191 8.71 4.95 14.53
N LEU A 192 9.06 5.66 13.47
CA LEU A 192 9.47 5.04 12.21
C LEU A 192 10.89 4.50 12.35
N GLU A 193 11.13 3.29 11.85
CA GLU A 193 12.47 2.73 11.79
C GLU A 193 13.25 3.31 10.62
N PHE A 194 14.47 3.80 10.88
CA PHE A 194 15.33 4.35 9.85
C PHE A 194 16.21 3.26 9.21
N PHE A 195 15.80 2.77 8.03
CA PHE A 195 16.60 1.84 7.22
C PHE A 195 17.66 2.61 6.41
N ARG A 196 18.94 2.42 6.77
CA ARG A 196 20.05 3.25 6.26
C ARG A 196 20.66 2.77 4.94
N PHE A 197 20.72 1.45 4.76
CA PHE A 197 21.25 0.80 3.56
C PHE A 197 20.18 -0.13 3.01
N GLY A 198 19.91 -0.06 1.71
CA GLY A 198 19.04 -1.01 1.02
C GLY A 198 19.68 -2.40 0.99
N HIS A 199 18.85 -3.44 0.87
CA HIS A 199 19.30 -4.84 0.80
C HIS A 199 19.26 -5.40 -0.63
N ASP A 200 18.68 -4.64 -1.56
CA ASP A 200 18.35 -5.09 -2.91
C ASP A 200 19.53 -5.01 -3.87
N GLN A 201 19.51 -5.82 -4.93
CA GLN A 201 20.36 -5.56 -6.08
C GLN A 201 19.88 -4.30 -6.81
N VAL A 202 20.79 -3.52 -7.40
CA VAL A 202 20.41 -2.37 -8.23
C VAL A 202 19.62 -2.86 -9.43
N GLN A 203 18.45 -2.26 -9.65
CA GLN A 203 17.59 -2.52 -10.80
C GLN A 203 17.17 -1.19 -11.43
N SER A 204 16.92 -1.22 -12.74
CA SER A 204 16.22 -0.15 -13.44
C SER A 204 14.78 -0.58 -13.69
N LEU A 205 13.82 0.32 -13.46
CA LEU A 205 12.40 0.08 -13.72
C LEU A 205 12.06 0.02 -15.23
N LEU A 206 13.05 0.31 -16.08
CA LEU A 206 12.97 0.14 -17.53
C LEU A 206 13.27 -1.31 -17.92
N ASN A 207 13.95 -2.09 -17.06
CA ASN A 207 14.05 -3.53 -17.25
C ASN A 207 12.73 -4.21 -16.85
N GLY A 208 12.58 -5.47 -17.24
CA GLY A 208 11.44 -6.27 -16.82
C GLY A 208 11.62 -6.86 -15.42
N ILE A 209 10.92 -7.96 -15.17
CA ILE A 209 10.86 -8.63 -13.86
C ILE A 209 12.27 -9.09 -13.42
N ASN A 210 12.58 -8.95 -12.13
CA ASN A 210 13.89 -9.20 -11.51
C ASN A 210 15.02 -8.28 -12.03
N GLY A 211 14.67 -7.19 -12.71
CA GLY A 211 15.63 -6.30 -13.34
C GLY A 211 16.29 -6.87 -14.59
N TYR A 212 15.73 -7.91 -15.22
CA TYR A 212 16.28 -8.50 -16.45
C TYR A 212 15.95 -7.67 -17.70
N ALA A 213 16.97 -7.35 -18.50
CA ALA A 213 16.82 -6.51 -19.70
C ALA A 213 16.05 -7.22 -20.83
N ASN A 214 16.18 -8.55 -20.93
CA ASN A 214 15.55 -9.37 -21.97
C ASN A 214 14.17 -9.94 -21.58
N ASP A 215 13.66 -9.57 -20.40
CA ASP A 215 12.35 -10.01 -19.95
C ASP A 215 11.23 -9.41 -20.84
N PRO A 216 10.14 -10.14 -21.13
CA PRO A 216 9.08 -9.68 -22.03
C PRO A 216 8.39 -8.38 -21.60
N TYR A 217 8.50 -7.99 -20.33
CA TYR A 217 7.93 -6.76 -19.81
C TYR A 217 8.91 -5.59 -19.79
N SER A 218 10.13 -5.74 -20.30
CA SER A 218 11.10 -4.64 -20.45
C SER A 218 10.50 -3.47 -21.25
N LEU A 219 10.83 -2.24 -20.83
CA LEU A 219 10.42 -0.99 -21.48
C LEU A 219 11.45 -0.51 -22.51
N ASP A 220 12.68 -1.01 -22.45
CA ASP A 220 13.71 -0.76 -23.46
C ASP A 220 13.70 -1.85 -24.55
N VAL A 221 12.59 -1.93 -25.27
CA VAL A 221 12.39 -2.90 -26.37
C VAL A 221 11.80 -2.21 -27.61
N PRO A 222 11.93 -2.80 -28.81
CA PRO A 222 11.46 -2.17 -30.05
C PRO A 222 9.99 -1.72 -30.05
N GLN A 223 9.12 -2.35 -29.25
CA GLN A 223 7.70 -1.93 -29.16
C GLN A 223 7.53 -0.51 -28.61
N TYR A 224 8.44 -0.06 -27.74
CA TYR A 224 8.40 1.26 -27.11
C TYR A 224 9.37 2.25 -27.77
N GLN A 225 9.90 1.92 -28.95
CA GLN A 225 10.88 2.74 -29.68
C GLN A 225 10.41 4.19 -29.95
N GLN A 226 9.10 4.39 -30.04
CA GLN A 226 8.48 5.71 -30.25
C GLN A 226 8.09 6.43 -28.94
N GLN A 227 8.19 5.76 -27.79
CA GLN A 227 7.86 6.34 -26.50
C GLN A 227 9.05 7.14 -25.97
N THR A 228 8.87 8.46 -25.84
CA THR A 228 9.91 9.36 -25.34
C THR A 228 9.55 10.02 -24.01
N SER A 229 8.50 9.55 -23.33
CA SER A 229 8.13 10.02 -22.00
C SER A 229 7.90 8.83 -21.08
N TRP A 230 8.52 8.87 -19.89
CA TRP A 230 8.47 7.80 -18.90
C TRP A 230 8.07 8.34 -17.53
N SER A 231 7.14 7.66 -16.87
CA SER A 231 6.69 7.98 -15.52
C SER A 231 6.92 6.79 -14.58
N LEU A 232 7.79 6.95 -13.60
CA LEU A 232 8.23 5.87 -12.70
C LEU A 232 7.90 6.23 -11.26
N LEU A 233 7.34 5.28 -10.51
CA LEU A 233 7.09 5.45 -9.08
C LEU A 233 7.90 4.45 -8.26
N PHE A 234 8.55 4.97 -7.22
CA PHE A 234 9.34 4.21 -6.26
C PHE A 234 8.70 4.33 -4.88
N GLY A 235 8.07 3.25 -4.41
CA GLY A 235 7.53 3.14 -3.05
C GLY A 235 8.53 2.47 -2.12
N GLY A 236 8.84 3.08 -0.99
CA GLY A 236 9.94 2.64 -0.13
C GLY A 236 11.28 2.87 -0.82
N SER A 237 11.51 4.10 -1.29
CA SER A 237 12.68 4.44 -2.10
C SER A 237 14.03 4.11 -1.45
N GLY A 238 14.09 4.01 -0.12
CA GLY A 238 15.28 3.56 0.59
C GLY A 238 16.48 4.45 0.29
N ASP A 239 17.66 3.85 0.13
CA ASP A 239 18.87 4.59 -0.22
C ASP A 239 18.94 5.04 -1.69
N GLY A 240 17.85 4.92 -2.44
CA GLY A 240 17.73 5.45 -3.79
C GLY A 240 18.43 4.66 -4.88
N ARG A 241 19.01 3.50 -4.59
CA ARG A 241 19.82 2.73 -5.56
C ARG A 241 19.09 2.45 -6.88
N HIS A 242 17.80 2.10 -6.83
CA HIS A 242 16.98 1.85 -8.02
C HIS A 242 16.69 3.13 -8.82
N ILE A 243 16.65 4.28 -8.15
CA ILE A 243 16.48 5.60 -8.79
C ILE A 243 17.73 5.94 -9.58
N PHE A 244 18.92 5.79 -8.99
CA PHE A 244 20.18 6.02 -9.69
C PHE A 244 20.39 5.03 -10.84
N GLY A 245 20.06 3.75 -10.65
CA GLY A 245 20.09 2.76 -11.73
C GLY A 245 19.15 3.15 -12.88
N SER A 246 17.89 3.46 -12.57
CA SER A 246 16.92 3.91 -13.59
C SER A 246 17.36 5.18 -14.31
N LEU A 247 18.00 6.13 -13.61
CA LEU A 247 18.54 7.35 -14.19
C LEU A 247 19.66 7.06 -15.19
N ILE A 248 20.60 6.17 -14.84
CA ILE A 248 21.67 5.71 -15.74
C ILE A 248 21.08 5.08 -17.01
N HIS A 249 20.09 4.20 -16.85
CA HIS A 249 19.44 3.54 -17.99
C HIS A 249 18.71 4.55 -18.90
N LEU A 250 17.94 5.49 -18.35
CA LEU A 250 17.27 6.52 -19.14
C LEU A 250 18.26 7.42 -19.91
N ALA A 251 19.43 7.72 -19.33
CA ALA A 251 20.46 8.50 -20.01
C ALA A 251 21.06 7.72 -21.19
N PHE A 252 21.21 6.40 -21.05
CA PHE A 252 21.60 5.52 -22.15
C PHE A 252 20.56 5.53 -23.28
N MET A 253 19.27 5.35 -22.96
CA MET A 253 18.19 5.44 -23.96
C MET A 253 18.14 6.82 -24.63
N SER A 254 18.36 7.89 -23.88
CA SER A 254 18.42 9.25 -24.40
C SER A 254 19.57 9.46 -25.39
N ALA A 255 20.75 8.87 -25.13
CA ALA A 255 21.87 8.90 -26.07
C ALA A 255 21.55 8.16 -27.38
N ILE A 256 20.85 7.03 -27.30
CA ILE A 256 20.39 6.29 -28.47
C ILE A 256 19.39 7.14 -29.28
N ASN A 257 18.41 7.75 -28.60
CA ASN A 257 17.44 8.64 -29.24
C ASN A 257 18.12 9.79 -30.00
N GLU A 258 19.14 10.43 -29.42
CA GLU A 258 19.92 11.48 -30.10
C GLU A 258 20.66 10.94 -31.33
N MET A 259 21.31 9.77 -31.22
CA MET A 259 22.04 9.15 -32.34
C MET A 259 21.12 8.80 -33.52
N GLU A 260 19.87 8.45 -33.24
CA GLU A 260 18.88 8.06 -34.24
C GLU A 260 17.95 9.22 -34.64
N GLY A 261 18.20 10.45 -34.15
CA GLY A 261 17.42 11.63 -34.50
C GLY A 261 15.98 11.66 -33.96
N ARG A 262 15.73 10.96 -32.85
CA ARG A 262 14.42 10.90 -32.17
C ARG A 262 14.22 12.10 -31.23
N SER A 263 12.99 12.31 -30.78
CA SER A 263 12.66 13.37 -29.81
C SER A 263 13.35 13.18 -28.47
N THR A 264 13.59 14.30 -27.79
CA THR A 264 14.16 14.33 -26.44
C THR A 264 13.35 13.44 -25.49
N LEU A 265 14.07 12.63 -24.71
CA LEU A 265 13.47 11.81 -23.67
C LEU A 265 13.10 12.66 -22.46
N GLU A 266 11.85 12.56 -22.02
CA GLU A 266 11.32 13.13 -20.79
C GLU A 266 11.10 12.04 -19.73
N ALA A 267 11.43 12.33 -18.48
CA ALA A 267 11.28 11.37 -17.39
C ALA A 267 10.72 12.05 -16.13
N HIS A 268 9.73 11.41 -15.50
CA HIS A 268 9.22 11.79 -14.20
C HIS A 268 9.39 10.62 -13.23
N MET A 269 10.11 10.85 -12.13
CA MET A 269 10.33 9.86 -11.06
C MET A 269 9.67 10.35 -9.78
N THR A 270 8.66 9.65 -9.27
CA THR A 270 8.02 9.95 -7.99
C THR A 270 8.54 9.01 -6.92
N LEU A 271 9.20 9.56 -5.90
CA LEU A 271 9.77 8.83 -4.78
C LEU A 271 8.87 9.05 -3.57
N VAL A 272 8.28 7.96 -3.06
CA VAL A 272 7.40 7.95 -1.91
C VAL A 272 7.99 7.09 -0.81
N ASP A 273 8.29 7.71 0.33
CA ASP A 273 8.82 7.01 1.50
C ASP A 273 8.17 7.52 2.78
N ILE A 274 7.91 6.63 3.74
CA ILE A 274 7.35 7.03 5.02
C ILE A 274 8.37 7.80 5.86
N HIS A 275 9.67 7.54 5.66
CA HIS A 275 10.72 8.10 6.48
C HIS A 275 11.38 9.32 5.81
N PRO A 276 11.25 10.54 6.38
CA PRO A 276 11.79 11.75 5.76
C PRO A 276 13.32 11.74 5.64
N THR A 277 14.01 11.19 6.64
CA THR A 277 15.48 11.07 6.62
C THR A 277 16.02 10.26 5.45
N THR A 278 15.31 9.21 5.03
CA THR A 278 15.66 8.41 3.85
C THR A 278 15.65 9.27 2.59
N LEU A 279 14.61 10.09 2.40
CA LEU A 279 14.51 11.01 1.26
C LEU A 279 15.56 12.14 1.35
N ALA A 280 15.80 12.69 2.53
CA ALA A 280 16.84 13.70 2.76
C ALA A 280 18.23 13.19 2.34
N ARG A 281 18.52 11.90 2.60
CA ARG A 281 19.77 11.25 2.18
C ARG A 281 19.87 11.17 0.65
N VAL A 282 18.80 10.81 -0.05
CA VAL A 282 18.76 10.79 -1.52
C VAL A 282 18.97 12.20 -2.10
N ILE A 283 18.35 13.22 -1.51
CA ILE A 283 18.54 14.63 -1.91
C ILE A 283 20.00 15.06 -1.73
N LEU A 284 20.62 14.72 -0.60
CA LEU A 284 22.04 15.00 -0.35
C LEU A 284 22.94 14.36 -1.42
N VAL A 285 22.64 13.13 -1.83
CA VAL A 285 23.39 12.43 -2.88
C VAL A 285 23.25 13.15 -4.22
N PHE A 286 22.05 13.56 -4.63
CA PHE A 286 21.86 14.38 -5.84
C PHE A 286 22.64 15.69 -5.80
N SER A 287 22.68 16.36 -4.63
CA SER A 287 23.47 17.59 -4.45
C SER A 287 24.96 17.37 -4.70
N ILE A 288 25.52 16.25 -4.22
CA ILE A 288 26.94 15.90 -4.42
C ILE A 288 27.19 15.48 -5.88
N LEU A 289 26.30 14.68 -6.49
CA LEU A 289 26.43 14.24 -7.88
C LEU A 289 26.53 15.42 -8.86
N ARG A 290 25.75 16.49 -8.64
CA ARG A 290 25.76 17.69 -9.49
C ARG A 290 27.12 18.39 -9.54
N GLN A 291 27.96 18.24 -8.50
CA GLN A 291 29.27 18.87 -8.43
C GLN A 291 30.34 18.13 -9.23
N ILE A 292 30.14 16.84 -9.51
CA ILE A 292 31.14 15.98 -10.17
C ILE A 292 31.49 16.47 -11.58
N PRO A 293 30.53 16.76 -12.49
CA PRO A 293 30.85 17.23 -13.84
C PRO A 293 31.60 18.57 -13.83
N ALA A 294 31.25 19.47 -12.92
CA ALA A 294 31.91 20.77 -12.78
C ALA A 294 33.38 20.62 -12.32
N ALA A 295 33.63 19.78 -11.32
CA ALA A 295 34.99 19.47 -10.86
C ALA A 295 35.83 18.79 -11.97
N ARG A 296 35.22 17.88 -12.73
CA ARG A 296 35.84 17.21 -13.88
C ARG A 296 36.23 18.22 -14.97
N LEU A 297 35.32 19.12 -15.34
CA LEU A 297 35.54 20.16 -16.35
C LEU A 297 36.63 21.16 -15.91
N ALA A 298 36.63 21.56 -14.64
CA ALA A 298 37.65 22.42 -14.06
C ALA A 298 39.01 21.74 -13.88
N LYS A 299 39.11 20.43 -14.14
CA LYS A 299 40.29 19.58 -13.88
C LYS A 299 40.74 19.63 -12.40
N ASP A 300 39.81 19.93 -11.49
CA ASP A 300 40.07 19.91 -10.05
C ASP A 300 40.04 18.47 -9.53
N THR A 301 41.19 17.81 -9.69
CA THR A 301 41.35 16.40 -9.31
C THR A 301 41.15 16.19 -7.82
N LYS A 302 41.48 17.18 -6.98
CA LYS A 302 41.32 17.07 -5.52
C LYS A 302 39.84 17.04 -5.16
N THR A 303 39.07 18.04 -5.59
CA THR A 303 37.64 18.12 -5.30
C THR A 303 36.90 16.93 -5.91
N PHE A 304 37.24 16.55 -7.15
CA PHE A 304 36.68 15.37 -7.79
C PHE A 304 36.85 14.09 -6.94
N LEU A 305 38.05 13.82 -6.44
CA LEU A 305 38.32 12.66 -5.58
C LEU A 305 37.62 12.77 -4.21
N GLU A 306 37.53 13.95 -3.62
CA GLU A 306 36.83 14.16 -2.34
C GLU A 306 35.31 13.94 -2.47
N LEU A 307 34.70 14.36 -3.58
CA LEU A 307 33.28 14.09 -3.87
C LEU A 307 32.99 12.60 -4.01
N HIS A 308 33.80 11.88 -4.81
CA HIS A 308 33.66 10.43 -4.97
C HIS A 308 33.92 9.67 -3.65
N ALA A 309 34.93 10.08 -2.89
CA ALA A 309 35.21 9.47 -1.59
C ALA A 309 34.05 9.70 -0.61
N THR A 310 33.43 10.88 -0.64
CA THR A 310 32.26 11.19 0.17
C THR A 310 31.08 10.30 -0.20
N LEU A 311 30.74 10.16 -1.49
CA LEU A 311 29.66 9.28 -1.94
C LEU A 311 29.93 7.82 -1.57
N PHE A 312 31.18 7.36 -1.71
CA PHE A 312 31.61 6.03 -1.31
C PHE A 312 31.32 5.77 0.16
N TYR A 313 31.89 6.56 1.07
CA TYR A 313 31.68 6.35 2.50
C TYR A 313 30.26 6.64 2.96
N LEU A 314 29.54 7.55 2.28
CA LEU A 314 28.13 7.76 2.53
C LEU A 314 27.36 6.45 2.30
N TYR A 315 27.55 5.78 1.16
CA TYR A 315 26.81 4.57 0.76
C TYR A 315 27.29 3.25 1.35
N THR A 316 28.55 3.14 1.77
CA THR A 316 29.13 1.85 2.19
C THR A 316 29.84 1.92 3.54
N GLY A 317 30.04 3.11 4.09
CA GLY A 317 30.86 3.33 5.28
C GLY A 317 30.06 3.61 6.54
N MET A 318 30.47 2.95 7.64
CA MET A 318 30.09 3.36 8.99
C MET A 318 30.74 4.69 9.38
N LEU A 319 31.99 4.89 8.94
CA LEU A 319 32.77 6.08 9.21
C LEU A 319 32.99 6.86 7.93
N VAL A 320 33.11 8.18 8.06
CA VAL A 320 33.54 9.09 7.00
C VAL A 320 34.83 9.80 7.44
N PRO A 321 35.80 10.00 6.53
CA PRO A 321 36.94 10.89 6.81
C PRO A 321 36.48 12.33 7.02
N ASP A 322 37.26 13.13 7.75
CA ASP A 322 36.93 14.53 8.06
C ASP A 322 36.61 15.38 6.82
N TYR A 323 37.31 15.18 5.71
CA TYR A 323 37.03 15.91 4.46
C TYR A 323 35.65 15.54 3.88
N GLY A 324 35.20 14.29 4.03
CA GLY A 324 33.87 13.87 3.64
C GLY A 324 32.79 14.43 4.56
N LEU A 325 33.05 14.51 5.86
CA LEU A 325 32.16 15.19 6.81
C LEU A 325 31.94 16.65 6.42
N GLN A 326 32.99 17.38 6.06
CA GLN A 326 32.86 18.79 5.64
C GLN A 326 32.00 18.92 4.38
N ILE A 327 32.16 18.04 3.40
CA ILE A 327 31.31 18.02 2.20
C ILE A 327 29.85 17.77 2.58
N ILE A 328 29.56 16.79 3.44
CA ILE A 328 28.20 16.49 3.90
C ILE A 328 27.59 17.72 4.60
N ILE A 329 28.28 18.29 5.59
CA ILE A 329 27.80 19.44 6.36
C ILE A 329 27.52 20.64 5.46
N ASN A 330 28.45 20.97 4.57
CA ASN A 330 28.32 22.12 3.68
C ASN A 330 27.15 21.94 2.72
N ASN A 331 27.00 20.75 2.12
CA ASN A 331 25.85 20.44 1.27
C ASN A 331 24.53 20.51 2.04
N CYS A 332 24.45 19.96 3.24
CA CYS A 332 23.25 20.05 4.06
C CYS A 332 22.89 21.50 4.40
N ARG A 333 23.86 22.38 4.71
CA ARG A 333 23.60 23.81 4.94
C ARG A 333 23.07 24.49 3.69
N SER A 334 23.73 24.30 2.55
CA SER A 334 23.28 24.86 1.26
C SER A 334 21.89 24.36 0.90
N LEU A 335 21.59 23.07 1.09
CA LEU A 335 20.26 22.50 0.84
C LEU A 335 19.19 23.10 1.77
N VAL A 336 19.49 23.31 3.05
CA VAL A 336 18.55 23.95 3.99
C VAL A 336 18.23 25.38 3.54
N GLU A 337 19.23 26.14 3.09
CA GLU A 337 19.06 27.49 2.57
C GLU A 337 18.29 27.51 1.24
N GLU A 338 18.70 26.69 0.27
CA GLU A 338 18.12 26.59 -1.07
C GLU A 338 16.65 26.13 -1.05
N ILE A 339 16.37 25.02 -0.34
CA ILE A 339 15.02 24.47 -0.21
C ILE A 339 14.16 25.42 0.64
N GLY A 340 14.69 25.92 1.75
CA GLY A 340 13.99 26.86 2.64
C GLY A 340 13.58 28.14 1.92
N GLY A 341 14.53 28.77 1.22
CA GLY A 341 14.36 30.03 0.48
C GLY A 341 13.62 29.91 -0.85
N GLY A 342 13.27 28.70 -1.32
CA GLY A 342 12.55 28.48 -2.57
C GLY A 342 13.35 28.89 -3.82
N THR A 343 14.68 28.92 -3.72
CA THR A 343 15.60 29.34 -4.79
C THR A 343 16.64 28.24 -4.98
N SER A 344 16.72 27.64 -6.17
CA SER A 344 17.79 26.67 -6.46
C SER A 344 17.84 26.21 -7.92
N ASP A 345 19.05 25.90 -8.38
CA ASP A 345 19.30 25.07 -9.56
C ASP A 345 18.86 23.60 -9.36
N LEU A 346 18.80 23.10 -8.13
CA LEU A 346 18.35 21.74 -7.77
C LEU A 346 16.85 21.61 -8.03
N LEU A 347 16.11 22.70 -7.76
CA LEU A 347 14.67 22.78 -8.00
C LEU A 347 14.32 22.85 -9.50
N GLN A 348 15.30 22.90 -10.41
CA GLN A 348 15.05 22.81 -11.85
C GLN A 348 14.56 21.42 -12.26
N PHE A 349 15.08 20.37 -11.63
CA PHE A 349 14.69 18.98 -11.91
C PHE A 349 14.09 18.26 -10.70
N MET A 350 14.09 18.86 -9.49
CA MET A 350 13.54 18.26 -8.29
C MET A 350 12.38 19.08 -7.72
N HIS A 351 11.29 18.40 -7.39
CA HIS A 351 10.12 18.97 -6.73
C HIS A 351 9.91 18.28 -5.38
N ILE A 352 10.08 19.00 -4.28
CA ILE A 352 9.73 18.51 -2.94
C ILE A 352 8.29 18.93 -2.66
N ASN A 353 7.43 17.95 -2.44
CA ASN A 353 6.04 18.19 -2.11
C ASN A 353 5.91 19.09 -0.87
N GLU A 354 4.95 20.01 -0.87
CA GLU A 354 4.80 21.03 0.18
C GLU A 354 4.65 20.41 1.58
N CYS A 355 3.82 19.39 1.74
CA CYS A 355 3.62 18.69 3.01
C CYS A 355 4.86 17.91 3.47
N SER A 356 5.81 17.65 2.58
CA SER A 356 7.04 16.89 2.85
C SER A 356 8.22 17.79 3.23
N LYS A 357 8.14 19.08 2.91
CA LYS A 357 9.27 20.00 2.93
C LYS A 357 9.91 20.14 4.31
N GLU A 358 9.13 20.43 5.35
CA GLU A 358 9.70 20.65 6.70
C GLU A 358 10.31 19.37 7.28
N ALA A 359 9.66 18.21 7.11
CA ALA A 359 10.19 16.95 7.62
C ALA A 359 11.55 16.58 6.97
N VAL A 360 11.71 16.86 5.67
CA VAL A 360 12.99 16.70 4.97
C VAL A 360 14.03 17.72 5.47
N LEU A 361 13.63 18.98 5.64
CA LEU A 361 14.50 20.04 6.15
C LEU A 361 15.02 19.74 7.56
N ASP A 362 14.21 19.13 8.42
CA ASP A 362 14.62 18.75 9.79
C ASP A 362 15.75 17.72 9.78
N ALA A 363 15.68 16.71 8.91
CA ALA A 363 16.76 15.74 8.73
C ALA A 363 18.04 16.42 8.20
N LEU A 364 17.94 17.32 7.22
CA LEU A 364 19.09 18.05 6.68
C LEU A 364 19.70 19.00 7.72
N ARG A 365 18.87 19.69 8.51
CA ARG A 365 19.30 20.55 9.63
C ARG A 365 20.07 19.73 10.67
N TYR A 366 19.62 18.52 10.98
CA TYR A 366 20.32 17.61 11.89
C TYR A 366 21.73 17.26 11.39
N TRP A 367 21.91 17.01 10.10
CA TRP A 367 23.22 16.71 9.49
C TRP A 367 24.07 17.93 9.11
N SER A 368 23.53 19.15 9.24
CA SER A 368 24.24 20.41 8.95
C SER A 368 25.28 20.81 10.01
N LYS A 369 25.44 19.99 11.05
CA LYS A 369 26.34 20.21 12.19
C LYS A 369 27.06 18.90 12.52
N PRO A 370 28.30 18.95 13.07
CA PRO A 370 28.97 17.75 13.54
C PRO A 370 28.15 17.06 14.64
N LEU A 371 27.93 15.75 14.49
CA LEU A 371 27.25 14.95 15.50
C LEU A 371 28.13 14.79 16.74
N GLN A 372 27.51 14.84 17.91
CA GLN A 372 28.18 14.58 19.19
C GLN A 372 28.25 13.06 19.46
N LYS A 373 28.88 12.31 18.54
CA LYS A 373 29.00 10.85 18.57
C LYS A 373 30.48 10.46 18.41
N SER A 374 30.96 9.55 19.26
CA SER A 374 32.35 9.12 19.31
C SER A 374 32.61 7.98 18.32
N THR A 375 33.66 8.12 17.50
CA THR A 375 34.17 7.07 16.60
C THR A 375 34.54 5.81 17.37
N LYS A 376 35.26 5.97 18.48
CA LYS A 376 35.68 4.85 19.34
C LYS A 376 34.49 4.04 19.84
N ILE A 377 33.49 4.69 20.44
CA ILE A 377 32.29 4.01 20.93
C ILE A 377 31.57 3.29 19.79
N PHE A 378 31.47 3.93 18.63
CA PHE A 378 30.80 3.34 17.48
C PHE A 378 31.55 2.11 16.95
N MET A 379 32.88 2.15 16.88
CA MET A 379 33.73 1.03 16.45
C MET A 379 33.74 -0.11 17.46
N ASP A 380 33.89 0.16 18.76
CA ASP A 380 33.93 -0.85 19.82
C ASP A 380 32.66 -1.72 19.78
N ARG A 381 31.50 -1.11 19.51
CA ARG A 381 30.21 -1.80 19.34
C ARG A 381 30.14 -2.76 18.15
N HIS A 382 31.00 -2.59 17.16
CA HIS A 382 31.03 -3.40 15.94
C HIS A 382 32.28 -4.30 15.87
N SER A 383 33.11 -4.29 16.90
CA SER A 383 34.40 -5.01 16.95
C SER A 383 34.31 -6.42 17.56
N SER A 384 33.16 -6.85 18.10
CA SER A 384 32.95 -8.20 18.64
C SER A 384 31.51 -8.71 18.41
N PRO A 385 31.29 -10.02 18.19
CA PRO A 385 29.94 -10.58 18.30
C PRO A 385 29.46 -10.38 19.75
N PRO A 386 28.19 -10.04 19.98
CA PRO A 386 27.72 -9.76 21.33
C PRO A 386 28.00 -10.97 22.23
N PRO A 387 28.59 -10.78 23.42
CA PRO A 387 28.64 -11.84 24.42
C PRO A 387 27.21 -12.29 24.69
N PHE A 388 27.01 -13.58 24.95
CA PHE A 388 25.74 -14.24 25.26
C PHE A 388 24.86 -13.46 26.26
N PHE A 389 24.16 -12.45 25.76
CA PHE A 389 22.98 -11.86 26.36
C PHE A 389 21.81 -12.31 25.49
N PRO A 390 20.68 -12.73 26.07
CA PRO A 390 19.49 -13.01 25.28
C PRO A 390 19.16 -11.74 24.51
N LYS A 391 19.24 -11.83 23.18
CA LYS A 391 18.90 -10.74 22.25
C LYS A 391 17.59 -10.09 22.73
N PRO A 392 17.50 -8.75 22.81
CA PRO A 392 16.24 -8.11 23.08
C PRO A 392 15.15 -8.66 22.16
N PRO A 393 13.99 -9.04 22.71
CA PRO A 393 12.92 -9.68 21.98
C PRO A 393 12.38 -8.75 20.87
N GLY A 394 12.58 -9.04 19.58
CA GLY A 394 11.86 -8.35 18.50
C GLY A 394 12.69 -7.72 17.39
N TRP A 395 14.02 -7.83 17.47
CA TRP A 395 14.91 -7.44 16.39
C TRP A 395 15.24 -8.66 15.54
N VAL A 396 14.79 -8.62 14.28
CA VAL A 396 15.27 -9.56 13.26
C VAL A 396 16.77 -9.35 13.20
N SER A 397 17.53 -10.38 13.59
CA SER A 397 18.98 -10.31 13.49
C SER A 397 19.36 -10.16 12.03
N ASP A 398 20.07 -9.07 11.75
CA ASP A 398 21.36 -9.10 11.08
C ASP A 398 21.49 -10.22 10.06
N GLY A 399 21.09 -10.00 8.80
CA GLY A 399 21.65 -10.59 7.56
C GLY A 399 22.04 -12.08 7.50
N THR A 400 21.67 -12.91 8.47
CA THR A 400 22.27 -14.22 8.72
C THR A 400 21.46 -15.36 8.11
N PHE A 401 20.32 -15.06 7.50
CA PHE A 401 19.50 -16.04 6.80
C PHE A 401 19.73 -16.12 5.28
N LEU A 402 20.63 -15.28 4.75
CA LEU A 402 21.02 -15.33 3.33
C LEU A 402 22.44 -15.87 3.14
N GLU A 403 23.20 -16.23 4.18
CA GLU A 403 24.58 -16.73 4.03
C GLU A 403 24.75 -17.87 2.99
N PRO A 404 23.83 -18.84 2.85
CA PRO A 404 23.93 -19.88 1.83
C PRO A 404 23.69 -19.37 0.40
N THR A 405 22.66 -18.55 0.19
CA THR A 405 22.35 -17.90 -1.12
C THR A 405 23.34 -16.79 -1.48
N LEU A 406 23.96 -16.16 -0.48
CA LEU A 406 25.08 -15.21 -0.61
C LEU A 406 26.38 -15.94 -0.96
N GLY A 407 26.56 -17.19 -0.54
CA GLY A 407 27.61 -18.08 -1.04
C GLY A 407 27.45 -18.35 -2.53
N GLU A 408 26.22 -18.51 -3.01
CA GLU A 408 25.90 -18.67 -4.43
C GLU A 408 26.06 -17.36 -5.22
N ALA A 409 25.67 -16.21 -4.68
CA ALA A 409 25.94 -14.90 -5.30
C ALA A 409 27.44 -14.57 -5.32
N ARG A 410 28.21 -14.99 -4.31
CA ARG A 410 29.69 -14.88 -4.30
C ARG A 410 30.37 -15.81 -5.31
N THR A 411 29.74 -16.92 -5.68
CA THR A 411 30.27 -17.87 -6.69
C THR A 411 29.80 -17.55 -8.11
N ASN A 412 28.62 -16.94 -8.26
CA ASN A 412 28.05 -16.52 -9.54
C ASN A 412 28.37 -15.07 -9.94
N SER A 413 28.68 -14.18 -8.98
CA SER A 413 29.24 -12.87 -9.33
C SER A 413 30.62 -13.09 -9.92
N HIS A 414 30.71 -12.90 -11.23
CA HIS A 414 31.97 -12.75 -11.93
C HIS A 414 32.67 -11.48 -11.41
N PHE A 415 33.25 -11.52 -10.22
CA PHE A 415 34.32 -10.59 -9.88
C PHE A 415 35.34 -10.72 -11.01
N VAL A 416 35.49 -9.62 -11.76
CA VAL A 416 36.34 -9.51 -12.94
C VAL A 416 37.65 -10.22 -12.68
N ARG A 417 37.99 -11.25 -13.48
CA ARG A 417 39.25 -11.99 -13.39
C ARG A 417 40.40 -10.99 -13.28
N VAL A 418 41.06 -10.96 -12.12
CA VAL A 418 42.25 -10.15 -11.89
C VAL A 418 43.30 -10.59 -12.93
N PRO A 419 43.84 -9.68 -13.76
CA PRO A 419 44.94 -10.02 -14.65
C PRO A 419 46.09 -10.61 -13.82
N SER A 420 46.56 -11.79 -14.20
CA SER A 420 47.71 -12.44 -13.56
C SER A 420 48.92 -11.50 -13.59
N GLY A 421 49.33 -11.01 -12.41
CA GLY A 421 50.48 -10.10 -12.24
C GLY A 421 50.23 -8.83 -11.42
N MET A 422 48.99 -8.49 -11.05
CA MET A 422 48.71 -7.38 -10.12
C MET A 422 48.47 -7.90 -8.68
N SER A 423 49.30 -7.48 -7.73
CA SER A 423 49.20 -7.88 -6.31
C SER A 423 48.97 -6.67 -5.40
N GLY A 424 47.94 -6.72 -4.55
CA GLY A 424 47.74 -5.77 -3.45
C GLY A 424 46.27 -5.47 -3.12
N PRO A 425 45.98 -4.86 -1.96
CA PRO A 425 44.61 -4.63 -1.48
C PRO A 425 43.69 -3.79 -2.37
N TYR A 426 44.23 -2.99 -3.29
CA TYR A 426 43.44 -2.16 -4.22
C TYR A 426 43.04 -2.85 -5.52
N THR A 427 43.61 -4.02 -5.79
CA THR A 427 43.36 -4.80 -7.01
C THR A 427 42.72 -6.16 -6.72
N ASP A 428 42.61 -6.51 -5.44
CA ASP A 428 42.08 -7.78 -4.95
C ASP A 428 40.95 -7.52 -3.90
N PRO A 429 39.68 -7.73 -4.27
CA PRO A 429 38.54 -7.57 -3.35
C PRO A 429 38.64 -8.41 -2.07
N ASP A 430 39.26 -9.60 -2.14
CA ASP A 430 39.43 -10.46 -0.97
C ASP A 430 40.44 -9.87 0.03
N ALA A 431 41.47 -9.20 -0.48
CA ALA A 431 42.44 -8.49 0.34
C ALA A 431 41.80 -7.26 1.03
N GLU A 432 40.98 -6.49 0.32
CA GLU A 432 40.19 -5.41 0.93
C GLU A 432 39.19 -5.95 1.97
N TYR A 433 38.53 -7.07 1.69
CA TYR A 433 37.63 -7.73 2.64
C TYR A 433 38.33 -8.16 3.93
N LYS A 434 39.54 -8.74 3.83
CA LYS A 434 40.35 -9.13 5.01
C LYS A 434 40.70 -7.92 5.88
N ILE A 435 41.02 -6.77 5.26
CA ILE A 435 41.28 -5.52 5.98
C ILE A 435 39.98 -4.99 6.62
N PHE A 436 38.88 -4.94 5.86
CA PHE A 436 37.57 -4.51 6.34
C PHE A 436 37.10 -5.34 7.54
N ARG A 437 37.28 -6.66 7.54
CA ARG A 437 36.87 -7.51 8.67
C ARG A 437 37.52 -7.12 9.99
N ARG A 438 38.74 -6.58 9.95
CA ARG A 438 39.50 -6.15 11.14
C ARG A 438 39.27 -4.70 11.52
N LEU A 439 39.08 -3.80 10.54
CA LEU A 439 38.96 -2.36 10.76
C LEU A 439 37.53 -1.82 10.69
N LYS A 440 36.60 -2.58 10.10
CA LYS A 440 35.22 -2.18 9.76
C LYS A 440 35.12 -0.92 8.88
N VAL A 441 36.17 -0.65 8.11
CA VAL A 441 36.29 0.49 7.18
C VAL A 441 36.90 0.00 5.87
N LEU A 442 36.38 0.48 4.74
CA LEU A 442 36.91 0.19 3.40
C LEU A 442 38.10 1.09 3.08
N LEU A 443 38.89 0.76 2.05
CA LEU A 443 40.14 1.46 1.79
C LEU A 443 39.91 2.90 1.29
N PRO A 444 40.64 3.91 1.82
CA PRO A 444 40.61 5.26 1.28
C PRO A 444 41.12 5.29 -0.17
N PRO A 445 40.74 6.31 -0.96
CA PRO A 445 41.28 6.47 -2.30
C PRO A 445 42.81 6.41 -2.28
N LYS A 446 43.42 5.64 -3.17
CA LYS A 446 44.88 5.50 -3.23
C LYS A 446 45.63 6.85 -3.26
N PRO A 447 45.17 7.89 -4.01
CA PRO A 447 45.79 9.21 -3.98
C PRO A 447 45.73 9.94 -2.63
N PHE A 448 44.83 9.53 -1.72
CA PHE A 448 44.66 10.10 -0.38
C PHE A 448 45.32 9.27 0.72
N LEU A 449 46.06 8.22 0.41
CA LEU A 449 46.83 7.47 1.41
C LEU A 449 47.82 8.34 2.19
N SER A 450 48.34 9.41 1.58
CA SER A 450 49.19 10.38 2.28
C SER A 450 48.47 11.12 3.41
N ARG A 451 47.13 11.18 3.39
CA ARG A 451 46.29 11.74 4.47
C ARG A 451 45.99 10.70 5.56
N HIS A 452 46.37 9.44 5.35
CA HIS A 452 46.11 8.31 6.22
C HIS A 452 47.39 7.49 6.44
N PRO A 453 48.41 8.05 7.11
CA PRO A 453 49.75 7.46 7.20
C PRO A 453 49.78 6.07 7.86
N ALA A 454 48.90 5.78 8.82
CA ALA A 454 48.80 4.44 9.41
C ALA A 454 48.20 3.44 8.42
N PHE A 455 47.13 3.80 7.69
CA PHE A 455 46.61 2.99 6.59
C PHE A 455 47.67 2.72 5.51
N ALA A 456 48.46 3.73 5.14
CA ALA A 456 49.51 3.58 4.14
C ALA A 456 50.55 2.54 4.56
N ARG A 457 50.99 2.57 5.84
CA ARG A 457 51.90 1.54 6.39
C ARG A 457 51.26 0.16 6.41
N LEU A 458 50.00 0.06 6.84
CA LEU A 458 49.25 -1.20 6.89
C LEU A 458 49.16 -1.85 5.50
N ILE A 459 48.77 -1.08 4.49
CA ILE A 459 48.57 -1.55 3.12
C ILE A 459 49.89 -1.99 2.49
N ASN A 460 50.98 -1.24 2.72
CA ASN A 460 52.30 -1.61 2.23
C ASN A 460 52.84 -2.90 2.88
N ALA A 461 52.41 -3.22 4.10
CA ALA A 461 52.82 -4.43 4.81
C ALA A 461 51.92 -5.65 4.53
N PHE A 462 50.78 -5.48 3.84
CA PHE A 462 49.83 -6.57 3.57
C PHE A 462 50.38 -7.59 2.55
N PRO A 463 50.16 -8.92 2.71
CA PRO A 463 49.34 -9.60 3.74
C PRO A 463 50.03 -9.81 5.09
N GLY A 464 51.32 -9.46 5.24
CA GLY A 464 52.12 -9.68 6.45
C GLY A 464 52.01 -8.59 7.53
N ALA A 465 50.94 -7.79 7.53
CA ALA A 465 50.78 -6.69 8.47
C ALA A 465 50.57 -7.20 9.92
N SER A 466 51.34 -6.65 10.86
CA SER A 466 51.28 -7.05 12.28
C SER A 466 50.06 -6.49 13.00
N ASP A 467 49.66 -7.12 14.11
CA ASP A 467 48.56 -6.62 14.96
C ASP A 467 48.83 -5.22 15.51
N ALA A 468 50.10 -4.86 15.71
CA ALA A 468 50.50 -3.51 16.11
C ALA A 468 50.16 -2.46 15.03
N LEU A 469 50.32 -2.77 13.74
CA LEU A 469 49.93 -1.89 12.64
C LEU A 469 48.41 -1.75 12.53
N TYR A 470 47.65 -2.82 12.77
CA TYR A 470 46.19 -2.74 12.86
C TYR A 470 45.75 -1.86 14.02
N ALA A 471 46.33 -2.03 15.21
CA ALA A 471 46.04 -1.20 16.38
C ALA A 471 46.43 0.28 16.17
N GLU A 472 47.52 0.54 15.46
CA GLU A 472 47.91 1.88 15.04
C GLU A 472 46.89 2.51 14.08
N THR A 473 46.41 1.73 13.11
CA THR A 473 45.38 2.18 12.16
C THR A 473 44.04 2.46 12.86
N VAL A 474 43.66 1.65 13.84
CA VAL A 474 42.47 1.92 14.68
C VAL A 474 42.60 3.24 15.43
N ARG A 475 43.77 3.55 16.01
CA ARG A 475 43.99 4.86 16.67
C ARG A 475 43.88 6.02 15.69
N GLU A 476 44.38 5.88 14.46
CA GLU A 476 44.21 6.89 13.42
C GLU A 476 42.73 7.09 13.06
N LEU A 477 41.97 6.00 12.92
CA LEU A 477 40.52 6.06 12.69
C LEU A 477 39.79 6.79 13.83
N GLU A 478 40.10 6.46 15.08
CA GLU A 478 39.49 7.11 16.26
C GLU A 478 39.75 8.62 16.33
N GLN A 479 40.84 9.10 15.73
CA GLN A 479 41.28 10.50 15.79
C GLN A 479 40.88 11.35 14.59
N ALA A 480 40.90 10.78 13.38
CA ALA A 480 40.79 11.52 12.10
C ALA A 480 39.55 11.15 11.26
N TRP A 481 38.74 10.21 11.76
CA TRP A 481 37.49 9.82 11.13
C TRP A 481 36.36 9.96 12.13
N VAL A 482 35.16 10.16 11.61
CA VAL A 482 33.95 10.38 12.40
C VAL A 482 32.85 9.40 11.99
N PRO A 483 31.87 9.13 12.88
CA PRO A 483 30.67 8.39 12.49
C PRO A 483 30.00 9.08 11.29
N ASN A 484 29.60 8.29 10.30
CA ASN A 484 28.84 8.78 9.16
C ASN A 484 27.52 9.39 9.66
N PRO A 485 27.34 10.73 9.58
CA PRO A 485 26.20 11.38 10.21
C PRO A 485 24.87 10.97 9.58
N THR A 486 24.88 10.56 8.31
CA THR A 486 23.70 10.14 7.56
C THR A 486 23.16 8.76 7.96
N LEU A 487 23.78 8.10 8.94
CA LEU A 487 23.28 6.89 9.59
C LEU A 487 22.43 7.17 10.84
N PHE A 488 22.37 8.43 11.26
CA PHE A 488 21.68 8.90 12.45
C PHE A 488 20.50 9.80 12.06
N ASP A 489 19.44 9.75 12.85
CA ASP A 489 18.25 10.58 12.72
C ASP A 489 17.65 10.91 14.10
N GLN A 490 16.90 12.01 14.16
CA GLN A 490 16.32 12.53 15.40
C GLN A 490 15.19 11.66 15.97
N SER A 491 14.62 10.77 15.15
CA SER A 491 13.54 9.87 15.55
C SER A 491 14.07 8.49 15.93
N SER A 492 14.42 7.66 14.96
CA SER A 492 14.73 6.25 15.16
C SER A 492 15.99 6.04 16.00
N THR A 493 17.09 6.72 15.68
CA THR A 493 18.36 6.49 16.38
C THR A 493 18.43 7.13 17.74
N GLU A 494 17.71 8.21 18.01
CA GLU A 494 17.66 8.81 19.35
C GLU A 494 16.54 8.20 20.23
N HIS A 495 15.68 7.34 19.66
CA HIS A 495 14.63 6.65 20.40
C HIS A 495 15.19 5.64 21.41
N PRO A 496 14.71 5.54 22.66
CA PRO A 496 15.27 4.60 23.64
C PRO A 496 15.11 3.12 23.30
N GLY A 497 14.07 2.77 22.55
CA GLY A 497 13.78 1.38 22.15
C GLY A 497 14.33 0.98 20.78
N LEU A 498 14.48 1.95 19.85
CA LEU A 498 14.97 1.72 18.48
C LEU A 498 16.45 2.11 18.35
N GLY A 499 16.84 3.21 18.99
CA GLY A 499 18.21 3.61 19.21
C GLY A 499 18.84 2.78 20.32
N GLN A 500 19.87 2.02 19.98
CA GLN A 500 20.61 1.26 21.00
C GLN A 500 21.42 2.20 21.89
N GLU A 501 21.36 1.97 23.21
CA GLU A 501 22.27 2.47 24.26
C GLU A 501 22.91 3.84 23.95
N ASN A 502 22.19 4.95 24.16
CA ASN A 502 22.64 6.34 23.89
C ASN A 502 22.65 6.74 22.41
N GLY A 503 21.86 6.06 21.59
CA GLY A 503 21.53 6.43 20.22
C GLY A 503 22.64 6.23 19.20
N TYR A 504 23.40 5.13 19.31
CA TYR A 504 24.25 4.65 18.20
C TYR A 504 23.54 3.49 17.50
N PRO A 505 23.34 3.56 16.17
CA PRO A 505 22.74 2.46 15.44
C PRO A 505 23.66 1.24 15.39
N ARG A 506 23.08 0.06 15.19
CA ARG A 506 23.84 -1.13 14.80
C ARG A 506 23.80 -1.31 13.29
N ILE A 507 24.97 -1.48 12.68
CA ILE A 507 25.14 -1.68 11.25
C ILE A 507 25.50 -3.14 11.01
N SER A 508 24.54 -3.89 10.50
CA SER A 508 24.67 -5.33 10.26
C SER A 508 24.97 -5.69 8.81
N LYS A 509 24.74 -4.78 7.87
CA LYS A 509 25.02 -5.00 6.45
C LYS A 509 26.51 -4.85 6.16
N GLU A 510 27.10 -5.86 5.50
CA GLU A 510 28.43 -5.75 4.90
C GLU A 510 28.36 -5.01 3.56
N PRO A 511 29.29 -4.08 3.27
CA PRO A 511 29.20 -3.25 2.07
C PRO A 511 29.44 -4.01 0.75
N PHE A 512 30.06 -5.19 0.81
CA PHE A 512 30.51 -5.93 -0.38
C PHE A 512 29.38 -6.42 -1.28
N GLU A 513 28.19 -6.64 -0.74
CA GLU A 513 26.99 -6.93 -1.55
C GLU A 513 26.60 -5.73 -2.41
N THR A 514 26.59 -4.52 -1.81
CA THR A 514 26.33 -3.28 -2.54
C THR A 514 27.42 -3.03 -3.58
N LEU A 515 28.69 -3.31 -3.26
CA LEU A 515 29.80 -3.20 -4.21
C LEU A 515 29.63 -4.15 -5.39
N ALA A 516 29.35 -5.42 -5.15
CA ALA A 516 29.10 -6.39 -6.23
C ALA A 516 27.94 -5.94 -7.12
N SER A 517 26.85 -5.47 -6.51
CA SER A 517 25.70 -4.92 -7.22
C SER A 517 26.05 -3.74 -8.13
N PHE A 518 26.83 -2.79 -7.62
CA PHE A 518 27.27 -1.62 -8.39
C PHE A 518 28.18 -2.01 -9.54
N ALA A 519 29.11 -2.95 -9.32
CA ALA A 519 30.01 -3.43 -10.37
C ALA A 519 29.24 -4.11 -11.51
N GLU A 520 28.34 -5.04 -11.17
CA GLU A 520 27.51 -5.76 -12.13
C GLU A 520 26.63 -4.79 -12.93
N TYR A 521 25.89 -3.92 -12.23
CA TYR A 521 24.97 -2.99 -12.87
C TYR A 521 25.69 -2.01 -13.78
N SER A 522 26.79 -1.40 -13.30
CA SER A 522 27.56 -0.44 -14.08
C SER A 522 28.12 -1.10 -15.34
N GLY A 523 28.56 -2.36 -15.26
CA GLY A 523 29.07 -3.16 -16.38
C GLY A 523 28.15 -3.19 -17.60
N ASN A 524 26.83 -3.18 -17.40
CA ASN A 524 25.83 -3.27 -18.47
C ASN A 524 25.78 -2.02 -19.38
N PHE A 525 26.21 -0.85 -18.89
CA PHE A 525 26.08 0.42 -19.61
C PHE A 525 27.41 0.96 -20.16
N HIS A 526 28.51 0.20 -20.09
CA HIS A 526 29.80 0.62 -20.62
C HIS A 526 29.91 0.41 -22.13
N ARG A 527 29.95 1.51 -22.90
CA ARG A 527 30.45 1.49 -24.30
C ARG A 527 31.68 2.36 -24.57
N SER A 528 32.21 3.13 -23.63
CA SER A 528 33.46 3.91 -23.84
C SER A 528 34.16 4.28 -22.53
N ARG A 529 35.47 3.98 -22.47
CA ARG A 529 36.50 4.21 -21.44
C ARG A 529 36.06 4.24 -19.96
N ALA A 530 36.66 3.34 -19.17
CA ALA A 530 36.62 3.38 -17.71
C ALA A 530 36.96 4.79 -17.18
N PRO A 531 36.33 5.25 -16.09
CA PRO A 531 36.58 6.58 -15.53
C PRO A 531 38.07 6.79 -15.26
N VAL A 532 38.56 8.00 -15.51
CA VAL A 532 39.97 8.39 -15.36
C VAL A 532 40.51 8.15 -13.92
N SER A 533 39.61 7.95 -12.94
CA SER A 533 39.94 7.74 -11.52
C SER A 533 40.00 6.27 -11.06
N SER A 534 39.70 5.29 -11.90
CA SER A 534 39.45 3.90 -11.47
C SER A 534 40.23 2.87 -12.30
N SER A 535 41.53 2.77 -12.07
CA SER A 535 42.26 1.53 -12.37
C SER A 535 42.13 0.57 -11.17
N GLY A 536 41.43 -0.56 -11.32
CA GLY A 536 41.35 -1.63 -10.31
C GLY A 536 39.92 -2.08 -9.96
N ASN A 537 39.82 -3.02 -9.01
CA ASN A 537 38.56 -3.65 -8.57
C ASN A 537 38.22 -3.32 -7.09
N SER A 538 38.81 -2.27 -6.51
CA SER A 538 38.52 -1.88 -5.13
C SER A 538 37.09 -1.30 -4.97
N GLY A 539 36.56 -1.33 -3.75
CA GLY A 539 35.24 -0.78 -3.44
C GLY A 539 35.09 0.69 -3.83
N PHE A 540 36.15 1.49 -3.65
CA PHE A 540 36.18 2.89 -4.09
C PHE A 540 36.07 3.02 -5.62
N ALA A 541 36.78 2.19 -6.38
CA ALA A 541 36.76 2.24 -7.85
C ALA A 541 35.36 1.89 -8.39
N VAL A 542 34.79 0.80 -7.88
CA VAL A 542 33.44 0.33 -8.25
C VAL A 542 32.37 1.36 -7.93
N THR A 543 32.38 1.91 -6.71
CA THR A 543 31.39 2.91 -6.29
C THR A 543 31.57 4.22 -7.06
N SER A 544 32.81 4.59 -7.34
CA SER A 544 33.09 5.78 -8.15
C SER A 544 32.55 5.64 -9.55
N GLN A 545 32.73 4.48 -10.20
CA GLN A 545 32.20 4.20 -11.53
C GLN A 545 30.67 4.33 -11.60
N PHE A 546 29.95 3.73 -10.64
CA PHE A 546 28.50 3.83 -10.57
C PHE A 546 28.03 5.29 -10.43
N PHE A 547 28.61 6.05 -9.50
CA PHE A 547 28.22 7.44 -9.30
C PHE A 547 28.73 8.39 -10.38
N ASP A 548 29.82 8.06 -11.09
CA ASP A 548 30.27 8.80 -12.28
C ASP A 548 29.21 8.69 -13.39
N GLN A 549 28.70 7.47 -13.63
CA GLN A 549 27.58 7.24 -14.56
C GLN A 549 26.31 7.97 -14.11
N ALA A 550 25.96 7.92 -12.81
CA ALA A 550 24.79 8.62 -12.28
C ALA A 550 24.92 10.16 -12.42
N ALA A 551 26.11 10.71 -12.21
CA ALA A 551 26.38 12.14 -12.38
C ALA A 551 26.30 12.56 -13.85
N ASP A 552 26.87 11.77 -14.76
CA ASP A 552 26.79 12.02 -16.21
C ASP A 552 25.33 11.91 -16.70
N ALA A 553 24.57 10.93 -16.18
CA ALA A 553 23.16 10.76 -16.47
C ALA A 553 22.32 11.95 -15.99
N LEU A 554 22.56 12.42 -14.76
CA LEU A 554 21.91 13.62 -14.22
C LEU A 554 22.23 14.85 -15.09
N ALA A 555 23.50 15.08 -15.43
CA ALA A 555 23.91 16.21 -16.23
C ALA A 555 23.26 16.22 -17.62
N LYS A 556 23.09 15.04 -18.24
CA LYS A 556 22.42 14.86 -19.52
C LYS A 556 20.92 15.12 -19.44
N LEU A 557 20.24 14.60 -18.42
CA LEU A 557 18.78 14.57 -18.34
C LEU A 557 18.16 15.73 -17.55
N GLN A 558 18.91 16.50 -16.76
CA GLN A 558 18.38 17.52 -15.84
C GLN A 558 17.37 18.52 -16.46
N LYS A 559 17.38 18.76 -17.78
CA LYS A 559 16.42 19.66 -18.44
C LYS A 559 15.07 19.01 -18.77
N SER A 560 15.03 17.68 -18.84
CA SER A 560 13.86 16.87 -19.19
C SER A 560 13.49 15.85 -18.11
N LEU A 561 14.15 15.92 -16.95
CA LEU A 561 13.92 15.10 -15.77
C LEU A 561 13.09 15.88 -14.73
N THR A 562 12.15 15.20 -14.10
CA THR A 562 11.49 15.65 -12.88
C THR A 562 11.57 14.56 -11.83
N ILE A 563 12.08 14.88 -10.64
CA ILE A 563 12.12 14.03 -9.46
C ILE A 563 11.16 14.62 -8.43
N GLU A 564 10.06 13.94 -8.14
CA GLU A 564 9.07 14.33 -7.16
C GLU A 564 9.30 13.59 -5.84
N ILE A 565 9.57 14.32 -4.76
CA ILE A 565 9.84 13.78 -3.42
C ILE A 565 8.60 13.92 -2.54
N VAL A 566 8.13 12.81 -1.98
CA VAL A 566 6.91 12.75 -1.14
C VAL A 566 7.14 11.92 0.11
N VAL A 567 6.99 12.53 1.28
CA VAL A 567 6.95 11.84 2.58
C VAL A 567 5.54 11.32 2.80
N GLY A 568 5.36 9.99 2.82
CA GLY A 568 4.07 9.37 3.05
C GLY A 568 4.07 7.85 2.83
N ASP A 569 3.00 7.21 3.29
CA ASP A 569 2.70 5.81 2.99
C ASP A 569 2.36 5.68 1.51
N VAL A 570 3.09 4.86 0.74
CA VAL A 570 2.86 4.75 -0.71
C VAL A 570 1.50 4.13 -1.04
N ILE A 571 1.03 3.15 -0.26
CA ILE A 571 -0.23 2.43 -0.53
C ILE A 571 -1.40 3.41 -0.58
N THR A 572 -1.57 4.24 0.45
CA THR A 572 -2.68 5.22 0.50
C THR A 572 -2.29 6.60 0.00
N GLY A 573 -1.00 6.93 0.01
CA GLY A 573 -0.48 8.25 -0.33
C GLY A 573 -0.53 8.56 -1.81
N VAL A 574 -0.41 7.58 -2.72
CA VAL A 574 -0.49 7.86 -4.17
C VAL A 574 -1.85 8.40 -4.55
N ALA A 575 -2.93 7.78 -4.08
CA ALA A 575 -4.30 8.27 -4.34
C ALA A 575 -4.50 9.69 -3.79
N ARG A 576 -3.90 10.00 -2.63
CA ARG A 576 -3.94 11.34 -2.01
C ARG A 576 -3.08 12.37 -2.78
N LEU A 577 -1.93 11.94 -3.27
CA LEU A 577 -1.04 12.77 -4.08
C LEU A 577 -1.73 13.20 -5.38
N VAL A 578 -2.33 12.26 -6.11
CA VAL A 578 -2.94 12.53 -7.43
C VAL A 578 -4.28 13.28 -7.36
N ASN A 579 -4.87 13.40 -6.17
CA ASN A 579 -6.09 14.15 -5.91
C ASN A 579 -5.85 15.45 -5.10
N GLY A 580 -4.59 15.78 -4.80
CA GLY A 580 -4.19 17.07 -4.24
C GLY A 580 -4.27 17.17 -2.72
N GLU A 581 -4.44 16.07 -1.99
CA GLU A 581 -4.47 16.09 -0.52
C GLU A 581 -3.10 16.29 0.14
N PHE A 582 -2.00 16.17 -0.63
CA PHE A 582 -0.66 16.56 -0.18
C PHE A 582 -0.27 17.98 -0.64
N GLY A 583 -1.24 18.83 -0.95
CA GLY A 583 -1.01 20.19 -1.44
C GLY A 583 -1.07 20.32 -2.97
N GLN A 584 -0.82 21.53 -3.47
CA GLN A 584 -0.96 21.84 -4.89
C GLN A 584 0.11 21.12 -5.72
N ARG A 585 -0.33 20.19 -6.57
CA ARG A 585 0.54 19.45 -7.48
C ARG A 585 0.51 20.08 -8.88
N PRO A 586 1.66 20.28 -9.56
CA PRO A 586 1.68 20.81 -10.92
C PRO A 586 0.81 19.98 -11.88
N PRO A 587 -0.03 20.62 -12.73
CA PRO A 587 -0.97 19.89 -13.61
C PRO A 587 -0.31 18.92 -14.60
N LYS A 588 0.96 19.16 -14.95
CA LYS A 588 1.74 18.31 -15.87
C LYS A 588 2.25 17.01 -15.24
N PHE A 589 2.17 16.87 -13.91
CA PHE A 589 2.70 15.69 -13.23
C PHE A 589 1.85 14.44 -13.48
N PRO A 590 2.46 13.26 -13.59
CA PRO A 590 1.78 12.02 -13.97
C PRO A 590 0.75 11.60 -12.92
N ARG A 591 -0.44 11.19 -13.37
CA ARG A 591 -1.45 10.55 -12.51
C ARG A 591 -1.47 9.03 -12.66
N GLU A 592 -0.85 8.54 -13.74
CA GLU A 592 -0.58 7.14 -14.04
C GLU A 592 0.91 6.98 -14.33
N TYR A 593 1.45 5.79 -14.07
CA TYR A 593 2.88 5.49 -14.13
C TYR A 593 3.17 4.35 -15.10
N SER A 594 4.20 4.50 -15.94
CA SER A 594 4.74 3.44 -16.79
C SER A 594 5.26 2.24 -15.98
N ARG A 595 5.76 2.47 -14.76
CA ARG A 595 6.15 1.41 -13.81
C ARG A 595 6.01 1.86 -12.36
N ILE A 596 5.59 0.95 -11.50
CA ILE A 596 5.66 1.09 -10.03
C ILE A 596 6.59 0.00 -9.48
N PHE A 597 7.50 0.36 -8.58
CA PHE A 597 8.28 -0.60 -7.80
C PHE A 597 8.13 -0.32 -6.29
N LEU A 598 7.96 -1.39 -5.50
CA LEU A 598 7.81 -1.33 -4.05
C LEU A 598 8.92 -2.15 -3.37
N SER A 599 9.86 -1.49 -2.70
CA SER A 599 10.93 -2.18 -1.95
C SER A 599 10.40 -2.58 -0.57
N ASN A 600 10.11 -3.88 -0.40
CA ASN A 600 9.66 -4.53 0.84
C ASN A 600 8.38 -3.97 1.48
N VAL A 601 7.69 -3.02 0.82
CA VAL A 601 6.49 -2.36 1.35
C VAL A 601 5.33 -3.34 1.57
N PRO A 602 5.03 -4.27 0.63
CA PRO A 602 3.88 -5.17 0.80
C PRO A 602 3.96 -6.03 2.08
N ASP A 603 5.16 -6.38 2.53
CA ASP A 603 5.39 -7.21 3.73
C ASP A 603 4.76 -6.59 5.00
N TYR A 604 4.70 -5.26 5.07
CA TYR A 604 4.19 -4.49 6.23
C TYR A 604 2.82 -3.83 5.99
N THR A 605 2.24 -4.01 4.81
CA THR A 605 1.08 -3.23 4.36
C THR A 605 -0.04 -4.10 3.79
N HIS A 606 -0.15 -5.35 4.27
CA HIS A 606 -1.17 -6.32 3.83
C HIS A 606 -0.98 -6.82 2.39
N GLY A 607 0.28 -6.86 1.94
CA GLY A 607 0.70 -7.60 0.76
C GLY A 607 0.03 -7.21 -0.55
N THR A 608 -0.24 -8.24 -1.36
CA THR A 608 -0.80 -8.10 -2.71
C THR A 608 -2.20 -7.48 -2.73
N LEU A 609 -3.00 -7.63 -1.66
CA LEU A 609 -4.35 -7.07 -1.58
C LEU A 609 -4.33 -5.55 -1.73
N ASN A 610 -3.53 -4.88 -0.91
CA ASN A 610 -3.46 -3.42 -0.91
C ASN A 610 -2.73 -2.87 -2.14
N THR A 611 -1.76 -3.63 -2.69
CA THR A 611 -1.13 -3.27 -3.97
C THR A 611 -2.17 -3.27 -5.11
N ALA A 612 -3.01 -4.30 -5.19
CA ALA A 612 -4.06 -4.41 -6.20
C ALA A 612 -5.14 -3.32 -6.07
N VAL A 613 -5.61 -3.08 -4.85
CA VAL A 613 -6.70 -2.12 -4.57
C VAL A 613 -6.25 -0.68 -4.76
N HIS A 614 -5.06 -0.32 -4.28
CA HIS A 614 -4.66 1.08 -4.21
C HIS A 614 -3.70 1.54 -5.31
N LEU A 615 -2.81 0.67 -5.81
CA LEU A 615 -1.71 1.09 -6.68
C LEU A 615 -1.87 0.69 -8.15
N VAL A 616 -2.37 -0.52 -8.44
CA VAL A 616 -2.51 -1.01 -9.83
C VAL A 616 -3.33 -0.07 -10.71
N GLN A 617 -4.30 0.62 -10.12
CA GLN A 617 -5.12 1.62 -10.80
C GLN A 617 -4.39 2.89 -11.26
N HIS A 618 -3.16 3.11 -10.78
CA HIS A 618 -2.29 4.21 -11.14
C HIS A 618 -1.20 3.78 -12.12
N LEU A 619 -1.28 2.60 -12.73
CA LEU A 619 -0.37 2.19 -13.80
C LEU A 619 -0.91 2.61 -15.16
N GLU A 620 -0.06 2.94 -16.13
CA GLU A 620 -0.50 3.00 -17.53
C GLU A 620 -1.11 1.64 -17.98
N PRO A 621 -1.97 1.61 -19.01
CA PRO A 621 -2.59 0.36 -19.47
C PRO A 621 -1.56 -0.74 -19.76
N ASN A 622 -1.84 -1.97 -19.28
CA ASN A 622 -0.99 -3.15 -19.43
C ASN A 622 0.40 -3.08 -18.73
N GLN A 623 0.68 -2.07 -17.92
CA GLN A 623 1.93 -1.97 -17.16
C GLN A 623 1.88 -2.71 -15.82
N LEU A 624 3.03 -2.78 -15.15
CA LEU A 624 3.23 -3.57 -13.91
C LEU A 624 3.52 -2.71 -12.68
N ALA A 625 2.94 -3.11 -11.56
CA ALA A 625 3.44 -2.81 -10.22
C ALA A 625 4.23 -4.02 -9.74
N MET A 626 5.50 -3.81 -9.40
CA MET A 626 6.43 -4.85 -8.97
C MET A 626 6.83 -4.61 -7.52
N ALA A 627 7.15 -5.67 -6.80
CA ALA A 627 7.64 -5.60 -5.44
C ALA A 627 8.55 -6.78 -5.14
N ASN A 628 9.42 -6.64 -4.16
CA ASN A 628 10.09 -7.78 -3.56
C ASN A 628 9.51 -8.09 -2.17
N CYS A 629 9.80 -9.29 -1.69
CA CYS A 629 9.49 -9.75 -0.34
C CYS A 629 10.80 -10.08 0.36
N LEU A 630 11.09 -9.42 1.49
CA LEU A 630 12.35 -9.62 2.23
C LEU A 630 12.14 -9.96 3.70
N LEU A 631 10.96 -9.67 4.27
CA LEU A 631 10.68 -9.95 5.69
C LEU A 631 10.52 -11.45 5.94
N ASN A 632 9.88 -12.17 5.02
CA ASN A 632 9.35 -13.53 5.22
C ASN A 632 9.35 -14.39 3.95
N THR A 633 10.25 -14.10 3.01
CA THR A 633 10.37 -14.78 1.72
C THR A 633 10.43 -16.30 1.86
N LEU A 634 11.10 -16.80 2.90
CA LEU A 634 11.30 -18.23 3.16
C LEU A 634 10.01 -19.01 3.46
N ASP A 635 8.90 -18.34 3.83
CA ASP A 635 7.61 -19.02 4.06
C ASP A 635 6.78 -19.20 2.79
N PHE A 636 7.20 -18.60 1.67
CA PHE A 636 6.43 -18.60 0.43
C PHE A 636 7.18 -19.37 -0.66
N PRO A 637 6.83 -20.64 -0.92
CA PRO A 637 7.43 -21.41 -1.99
C PRO A 637 7.26 -20.76 -3.36
N THR A 638 6.10 -20.13 -3.58
CA THR A 638 5.76 -19.46 -4.85
C THR A 638 5.18 -18.06 -4.63
N ILE A 639 5.26 -17.22 -5.67
CA ILE A 639 4.58 -15.93 -5.74
C ILE A 639 3.06 -16.09 -5.50
N ALA A 640 2.46 -17.18 -5.97
CA ALA A 640 1.05 -17.49 -5.70
C ALA A 640 0.76 -17.78 -4.22
N ASP A 641 1.71 -18.34 -3.46
CA ASP A 641 1.54 -18.54 -2.01
C ASP A 641 1.55 -17.21 -1.27
N PHE A 642 2.48 -16.31 -1.63
CA PHE A 642 2.51 -14.94 -1.11
C PHE A 642 1.19 -14.23 -1.39
N CYS A 643 0.73 -14.25 -2.65
CA CYS A 643 -0.51 -13.61 -3.05
C CYS A 643 -1.73 -14.18 -2.32
N TYR A 644 -1.85 -15.51 -2.23
CA TYR A 644 -2.96 -16.17 -1.56
C TYR A 644 -3.01 -15.82 -0.07
N ASN A 645 -1.86 -15.75 0.62
CA ASN A 645 -1.81 -15.41 2.04
C ASN A 645 -2.48 -14.07 2.37
N TYR A 646 -2.29 -13.06 1.51
CA TYR A 646 -2.83 -11.70 1.74
C TYR A 646 -4.19 -11.45 1.09
N THR A 647 -4.58 -12.23 0.08
CA THR A 647 -5.82 -11.98 -0.69
C THR A 647 -6.89 -13.05 -0.50
N LEU A 648 -6.51 -14.25 -0.04
CA LEU A 648 -7.33 -15.47 -0.06
C LEU A 648 -7.82 -15.85 -1.48
N LEU A 649 -7.08 -15.42 -2.52
CA LEU A 649 -7.41 -15.66 -3.92
C LEU A 649 -6.27 -16.41 -4.63
N LEU A 650 -6.64 -17.42 -5.40
CA LEU A 650 -5.75 -18.05 -6.37
C LEU A 650 -5.64 -17.16 -7.63
N PRO A 651 -4.60 -17.31 -8.47
CA PRO A 651 -4.34 -16.38 -9.58
C PRO A 651 -5.53 -16.11 -10.53
N ASP A 652 -6.30 -17.13 -10.91
CA ASP A 652 -7.51 -16.93 -11.74
C ASP A 652 -8.59 -16.12 -11.00
N ALA A 653 -8.85 -16.45 -9.74
CA ALA A 653 -9.82 -15.71 -8.93
C ALA A 653 -9.35 -14.28 -8.65
N LEU A 654 -8.05 -14.05 -8.47
CA LEU A 654 -7.45 -12.72 -8.31
C LEU A 654 -7.79 -11.81 -9.49
N ARG A 655 -7.60 -12.30 -10.72
CA ARG A 655 -7.96 -11.61 -11.95
C ARG A 655 -9.42 -11.20 -11.96
N ARG A 656 -10.31 -12.14 -11.63
CA ARG A 656 -11.76 -11.97 -11.76
C ARG A 656 -12.36 -11.15 -10.61
N VAL A 657 -11.72 -11.12 -9.44
CA VAL A 657 -12.21 -10.41 -8.25
C VAL A 657 -11.57 -9.03 -8.11
N LEU A 658 -10.25 -8.91 -8.23
CA LEU A 658 -9.52 -7.66 -8.02
C LEU A 658 -9.15 -6.92 -9.32
N GLY A 659 -9.41 -7.50 -10.49
CA GLY A 659 -9.21 -6.82 -11.77
C GLY A 659 -7.73 -6.58 -12.12
N CYS A 660 -6.84 -7.46 -11.67
CA CYS A 660 -5.40 -7.42 -11.96
C CYS A 660 -4.85 -8.84 -12.18
N GLU A 661 -3.80 -8.97 -12.98
CA GLU A 661 -3.19 -10.28 -13.28
C GLU A 661 -1.87 -10.44 -12.53
N LEU A 662 -1.70 -11.60 -11.86
CA LEU A 662 -0.44 -11.97 -11.21
C LEU A 662 0.48 -12.62 -12.24
N ILE A 663 1.67 -12.05 -12.43
CA ILE A 663 2.65 -12.56 -13.40
C ILE A 663 3.52 -13.64 -12.75
N ASN A 664 3.85 -14.67 -13.53
CA ASN A 664 4.68 -15.81 -13.14
C ASN A 664 4.33 -16.42 -11.76
N PRO A 665 3.05 -16.79 -11.52
CA PRO A 665 2.59 -17.22 -10.20
C PRO A 665 3.30 -18.46 -9.62
N GLY A 666 3.93 -19.27 -10.48
CA GLY A 666 4.68 -20.47 -10.09
C GLY A 666 6.15 -20.22 -9.74
N ASP A 667 6.67 -19.01 -9.99
CA ASP A 667 8.04 -18.66 -9.65
C ASP A 667 8.21 -18.54 -8.13
N ASN A 668 9.46 -18.64 -7.68
CA ASN A 668 9.82 -18.51 -6.29
C ASN A 668 9.55 -17.08 -5.77
N ALA A 669 9.09 -16.92 -4.52
CA ALA A 669 8.86 -15.61 -3.90
C ALA A 669 10.12 -14.74 -3.68
N PHE A 670 11.32 -15.29 -3.90
CA PHE A 670 12.57 -14.51 -4.04
C PHE A 670 12.61 -13.65 -5.31
N ASN A 671 11.81 -14.00 -6.33
CA ASN A 671 11.63 -13.17 -7.52
C ASN A 671 10.66 -12.02 -7.22
N ASP A 672 10.70 -10.99 -8.08
CA ASP A 672 9.76 -9.88 -8.01
C ASP A 672 8.32 -10.35 -8.16
N ILE A 673 7.48 -9.96 -7.20
CA ILE A 673 6.03 -10.13 -7.20
C ILE A 673 5.44 -9.03 -8.09
N ALA A 674 4.89 -9.40 -9.25
CA ALA A 674 4.38 -8.45 -10.23
C ALA A 674 2.88 -8.57 -10.49
N LEU A 675 2.18 -7.43 -10.40
CA LEU A 675 0.77 -7.28 -10.77
C LEU A 675 0.61 -6.41 -12.01
N LYS A 676 -0.11 -6.92 -13.00
CA LYS A 676 -0.44 -6.22 -14.24
C LYS A 676 -1.82 -5.57 -14.16
N ARG A 677 -1.92 -4.31 -14.62
CA ARG A 677 -3.19 -3.59 -14.77
C ARG A 677 -4.01 -4.17 -15.93
N LEU A 678 -5.27 -4.49 -15.67
CA LEU A 678 -6.26 -4.86 -16.68
C LEU A 678 -7.15 -3.66 -17.06
N PRO A 679 -7.75 -3.67 -18.27
CA PRO A 679 -8.80 -2.73 -18.61
C PRO A 679 -10.04 -3.01 -17.76
N LEU A 680 -10.50 -2.01 -17.01
CA LEU A 680 -11.69 -2.09 -16.15
C LEU A 680 -12.76 -1.11 -16.63
N PRO A 681 -14.06 -1.41 -16.43
CA PRO A 681 -14.59 -2.60 -15.77
C PRO A 681 -14.51 -3.87 -16.64
N LEU A 682 -14.39 -5.04 -16.01
CA LEU A 682 -14.50 -6.33 -16.66
C LEU A 682 -15.98 -6.66 -17.01
N PRO A 683 -16.24 -7.38 -18.10
CA PRO A 683 -17.57 -7.93 -18.38
C PRO A 683 -18.04 -8.88 -17.27
N LEU A 684 -19.34 -8.92 -16.99
CA LEU A 684 -19.91 -9.75 -15.91
C LEU A 684 -19.60 -11.24 -16.09
N GLU A 685 -19.46 -11.70 -17.33
CA GLU A 685 -19.14 -13.09 -17.66
C GLU A 685 -17.72 -13.47 -17.24
N GLU A 686 -16.82 -12.49 -17.13
CA GLU A 686 -15.46 -12.66 -16.67
C GLU A 686 -15.34 -12.55 -15.14
N LEU A 687 -16.33 -11.95 -14.46
CA LEU A 687 -16.36 -11.84 -12.99
C LEU A 687 -16.73 -13.19 -12.33
N VAL A 688 -16.44 -13.32 -11.03
CA VAL A 688 -16.97 -14.46 -10.26
C VAL A 688 -18.45 -14.26 -9.97
N ARG A 689 -19.19 -15.34 -9.73
CA ARG A 689 -20.63 -15.25 -9.43
C ARG A 689 -20.85 -14.56 -8.09
N ARG A 690 -22.01 -13.94 -7.90
CA ARG A 690 -22.40 -13.26 -6.65
C ARG A 690 -22.13 -14.08 -5.39
N ARG A 691 -22.52 -15.36 -5.40
CA ARG A 691 -22.31 -16.27 -4.26
C ARG A 691 -20.82 -16.44 -3.94
N GLU A 692 -20.00 -16.68 -4.96
CA GLU A 692 -18.55 -16.84 -4.80
C GLU A 692 -17.89 -15.56 -4.28
N LEU A 693 -18.32 -14.39 -4.80
CA LEU A 693 -17.88 -13.09 -4.29
C LEU A 693 -18.23 -12.90 -2.81
N HIS A 694 -19.48 -13.17 -2.43
CA HIS A 694 -19.94 -13.03 -1.04
C HIS A 694 -19.23 -14.01 -0.09
N THR A 695 -18.97 -15.24 -0.54
CA THR A 695 -18.15 -16.21 0.22
C THR A 695 -16.73 -15.70 0.43
N TRP A 696 -16.09 -15.12 -0.59
CA TRP A 696 -14.76 -14.52 -0.45
C TRP A 696 -14.76 -13.28 0.46
N LEU A 697 -15.72 -12.37 0.27
CA LEU A 697 -15.87 -11.19 1.13
C LEU A 697 -16.08 -11.56 2.59
N ALA A 698 -16.88 -12.60 2.87
CA ALA A 698 -17.03 -13.15 4.21
C ALA A 698 -15.69 -13.66 4.72
N HIS A 699 -14.95 -14.47 3.95
CA HIS A 699 -13.65 -14.99 4.39
C HIS A 699 -12.66 -13.87 4.74
N LEU A 700 -12.55 -12.88 3.84
CA LEU A 700 -11.65 -11.74 4.02
C LEU A 700 -12.02 -10.92 5.25
N LEU A 701 -13.31 -10.62 5.45
CA LEU A 701 -13.80 -9.92 6.64
C LEU A 701 -13.40 -10.67 7.92
N LEU A 702 -13.70 -11.98 8.00
CA LEU A 702 -13.43 -12.76 9.21
C LEU A 702 -11.93 -12.80 9.53
N CYS A 703 -11.05 -12.90 8.53
CA CYS A 703 -9.59 -12.86 8.73
C CYS A 703 -9.06 -11.46 9.11
N ILE A 704 -9.74 -10.37 8.73
CA ILE A 704 -9.42 -9.01 9.17
C ILE A 704 -9.79 -8.81 10.65
N LEU A 705 -10.93 -9.36 11.05
CA LEU A 705 -11.47 -9.30 12.42
C LEU A 705 -10.72 -10.24 13.38
N CYS A 706 -10.29 -11.41 12.88
CA CYS A 706 -9.58 -12.43 13.64
C CYS A 706 -8.30 -12.83 12.92
N ASN A 707 -7.18 -12.26 13.35
CA ASN A 707 -5.87 -12.58 12.79
C ASN A 707 -5.42 -14.00 13.17
N GLY A 708 -4.78 -14.68 12.23
CA GLY A 708 -3.95 -15.85 12.52
C GLY A 708 -2.72 -15.45 13.36
N SER A 709 -2.13 -16.42 14.05
CA SER A 709 -0.96 -16.16 14.90
C SER A 709 0.32 -16.08 14.07
N PRO A 710 1.14 -15.03 14.24
CA PRO A 710 2.39 -14.91 13.51
C PRO A 710 3.44 -15.93 14.01
N ARG A 711 4.28 -16.42 13.09
CA ARG A 711 5.52 -17.12 13.45
C ARG A 711 6.61 -16.11 13.81
N HIS A 712 7.63 -16.60 14.51
CA HIS A 712 8.84 -15.83 14.82
C HIS A 712 9.60 -15.42 13.55
N PRO A 713 10.25 -14.24 13.52
CA PRO A 713 11.23 -13.93 12.48
C PRO A 713 12.28 -15.04 12.31
N PRO A 714 12.76 -15.30 11.07
CA PRO A 714 12.46 -14.58 9.83
C PRO A 714 11.14 -15.00 9.17
N HIS A 715 10.24 -15.69 9.88
CA HIS A 715 8.98 -16.22 9.34
C HIS A 715 7.74 -15.36 9.66
N ARG A 716 7.96 -14.10 10.08
CA ARG A 716 6.89 -13.24 10.58
C ARG A 716 6.03 -12.72 9.43
N ILE A 717 4.72 -12.94 9.51
CA ILE A 717 3.75 -12.41 8.54
C ILE A 717 2.79 -11.49 9.28
N ASP A 718 2.75 -10.24 8.84
CA ASP A 718 1.94 -9.19 9.46
C ASP A 718 0.58 -9.07 8.74
N PHE A 719 -0.52 -9.00 9.50
CA PHE A 719 -1.89 -8.76 8.99
C PHE A 719 -2.45 -7.43 9.51
N PRO A 720 -1.97 -6.30 8.98
CA PRO A 720 -2.28 -4.98 9.53
C PRO A 720 -3.64 -4.42 9.09
N GLY A 721 -4.40 -5.07 8.21
CA GLY A 721 -5.63 -4.51 7.65
C GLY A 721 -6.72 -4.36 8.72
N ASN A 722 -7.54 -3.32 8.63
CA ASN A 722 -8.70 -3.07 9.49
C ASN A 722 -10.01 -2.98 8.66
N LEU A 723 -11.12 -2.57 9.26
CA LEU A 723 -12.40 -2.45 8.54
C LEU A 723 -12.37 -1.40 7.42
N ASN A 724 -11.53 -0.37 7.51
CA ASN A 724 -11.34 0.58 6.42
C ASN A 724 -10.63 -0.09 5.23
N THR A 725 -9.66 -0.98 5.43
CA THR A 725 -9.12 -1.82 4.33
C THR A 725 -10.26 -2.57 3.62
N PHE A 726 -11.17 -3.17 4.40
CA PHE A 726 -12.32 -3.89 3.84
C PHE A 726 -13.26 -2.97 3.05
N LEU A 727 -13.55 -1.76 3.54
CA LEU A 727 -14.35 -0.78 2.81
C LEU A 727 -13.73 -0.38 1.47
N HIS A 728 -12.41 -0.16 1.43
CA HIS A 728 -11.69 0.16 0.20
C HIS A 728 -11.77 -1.00 -0.81
N VAL A 729 -11.71 -2.25 -0.35
CA VAL A 729 -11.98 -3.43 -1.19
C VAL A 729 -13.38 -3.35 -1.80
N LEU A 730 -14.42 -3.08 -0.99
CA LEU A 730 -15.80 -2.98 -1.49
C LEU A 730 -15.94 -1.86 -2.55
N VAL A 731 -15.32 -0.71 -2.34
CA VAL A 731 -15.33 0.39 -3.32
C VAL A 731 -14.58 0.01 -4.59
N HIS A 732 -13.45 -0.68 -4.48
CA HIS A 732 -12.67 -1.16 -5.62
C HIS A 732 -13.44 -2.16 -6.48
N LEU A 733 -14.24 -3.06 -5.89
CA LEU A 733 -15.05 -4.02 -6.64
C LEU A 733 -16.03 -3.34 -7.63
N HIS A 734 -16.55 -2.15 -7.29
CA HIS A 734 -17.37 -1.39 -8.23
C HIS A 734 -16.56 -0.98 -9.47
N ARG A 735 -15.31 -0.54 -9.29
CA ARG A 735 -14.39 -0.21 -10.39
C ARG A 735 -14.06 -1.45 -11.23
N VAL A 736 -13.91 -2.61 -10.60
CA VAL A 736 -13.68 -3.89 -11.30
C VAL A 736 -14.85 -4.27 -12.20
N GLY A 737 -16.07 -3.82 -11.88
CA GLY A 737 -17.27 -4.04 -12.70
C GLY A 737 -18.39 -4.79 -12.00
N TYR A 738 -18.24 -5.10 -10.71
CA TYR A 738 -19.29 -5.76 -9.95
C TYR A 738 -20.55 -4.87 -9.84
N PRO A 739 -21.76 -5.43 -10.03
CA PRO A 739 -22.99 -4.67 -9.85
C PRO A 739 -23.07 -4.05 -8.45
N SER A 740 -23.32 -2.73 -8.37
CA SER A 740 -23.38 -1.99 -7.10
C SER A 740 -24.27 -2.64 -6.04
N HIS A 741 -25.42 -3.20 -6.43
CA HIS A 741 -26.32 -3.87 -5.49
C HIS A 741 -25.75 -5.18 -4.93
N TRP A 742 -24.85 -5.90 -5.63
CA TRP A 742 -24.19 -7.07 -5.05
C TRP A 742 -23.26 -6.67 -3.89
N ILE A 743 -22.56 -5.54 -4.04
CA ILE A 743 -21.64 -5.01 -3.04
C ILE A 743 -22.43 -4.44 -1.85
N GLY A 744 -23.42 -3.60 -2.15
CA GLY A 744 -24.30 -2.99 -1.15
C GLY A 744 -25.08 -4.03 -0.34
N ASP A 745 -25.61 -5.08 -0.98
CA ASP A 745 -26.31 -6.17 -0.30
C ASP A 745 -25.37 -6.91 0.67
N PHE A 746 -24.07 -7.07 0.34
CA PHE A 746 -23.11 -7.68 1.27
C PHE A 746 -22.88 -6.80 2.49
N LEU A 747 -22.57 -5.51 2.28
CA LEU A 747 -22.38 -4.56 3.38
C LEU A 747 -23.65 -4.45 4.24
N GLN A 748 -24.84 -4.59 3.64
CA GLN A 748 -26.09 -4.64 4.39
C GLN A 748 -26.14 -5.77 5.42
N TYR A 749 -25.62 -6.96 5.09
CA TYR A 749 -25.57 -8.08 6.04
C TYR A 749 -24.69 -7.76 7.26
N LEU A 750 -23.63 -6.97 7.09
CA LEU A 750 -22.79 -6.51 8.20
C LEU A 750 -23.55 -5.51 9.07
N LEU A 751 -24.19 -4.51 8.45
CA LEU A 751 -24.92 -3.45 9.17
C LEU A 751 -26.15 -3.95 9.91
N SER A 752 -26.81 -4.97 9.36
CA SER A 752 -27.99 -5.58 9.97
C SER A 752 -27.65 -6.75 10.90
N ASP A 753 -26.37 -7.05 11.14
CA ASP A 753 -25.92 -8.19 11.93
C ASP A 753 -26.58 -9.51 11.50
N ASN A 754 -26.64 -9.77 10.20
CA ASN A 754 -27.37 -10.89 9.60
C ASN A 754 -26.52 -11.71 8.62
N LEU A 755 -25.19 -11.58 8.70
CA LEU A 755 -24.29 -12.38 7.86
C LEU A 755 -24.40 -13.86 8.24
N VAL A 756 -24.85 -14.69 7.29
CA VAL A 756 -24.88 -16.15 7.41
C VAL A 756 -23.89 -16.74 6.44
N THR A 757 -22.95 -17.54 6.93
CA THR A 757 -21.88 -18.11 6.12
C THR A 757 -21.37 -19.42 6.71
N ASP A 758 -20.82 -20.31 5.88
CA ASP A 758 -20.12 -21.55 6.29
C ASP A 758 -18.61 -21.34 6.41
N VAL A 759 -18.12 -20.13 6.10
CA VAL A 759 -16.71 -19.76 6.18
C VAL A 759 -16.31 -19.43 7.62
N GLN A 760 -15.13 -19.87 8.03
CA GLN A 760 -14.52 -19.53 9.32
C GLN A 760 -13.20 -18.76 9.09
N PRO A 761 -12.76 -17.90 10.04
CA PRO A 761 -11.45 -17.27 9.97
C PRO A 761 -10.33 -18.30 10.10
N TYR A 762 -9.17 -18.02 9.50
CA TYR A 762 -7.97 -18.79 9.76
C TYR A 762 -7.34 -18.38 11.09
N LEU A 763 -7.40 -19.28 12.09
CA LEU A 763 -6.86 -19.05 13.43
C LEU A 763 -5.52 -19.75 13.69
N GLY A 764 -4.95 -20.39 12.66
CA GLY A 764 -3.68 -21.12 12.75
C GLY A 764 -2.44 -20.22 12.70
N ARG A 765 -1.26 -20.84 12.56
CA ARG A 765 0.02 -20.14 12.39
C ARG A 765 0.26 -19.78 10.93
N THR A 766 0.46 -18.50 10.65
CA THR A 766 0.73 -17.99 9.30
C THR A 766 1.99 -18.63 8.69
N PRO A 767 2.11 -18.77 7.35
CA PRO A 767 1.19 -18.31 6.30
C PRO A 767 -0.12 -19.12 6.24
N ILE A 768 -1.16 -18.53 5.65
CA ILE A 768 -2.45 -19.20 5.42
C ILE A 768 -2.28 -20.22 4.28
N PRO A 769 -2.48 -21.53 4.51
CA PRO A 769 -2.31 -22.54 3.46
C PRO A 769 -3.44 -22.50 2.43
N LYS A 770 -3.14 -22.82 1.17
CA LYS A 770 -4.14 -22.91 0.08
C LYS A 770 -5.27 -23.89 0.39
N SER A 771 -5.01 -24.93 1.19
CA SER A 771 -6.02 -25.89 1.67
C SER A 771 -7.14 -25.24 2.48
N GLU A 772 -6.90 -24.05 3.04
CA GLU A 772 -7.90 -23.30 3.82
C GLU A 772 -9.13 -22.92 2.99
N THR A 773 -9.01 -22.87 1.65
CA THR A 773 -10.17 -22.63 0.77
C THR A 773 -11.27 -23.69 0.96
N ALA A 774 -10.89 -24.93 1.29
CA ALA A 774 -11.81 -26.03 1.55
C ALA A 774 -12.20 -26.16 3.03
N ASN A 775 -11.57 -25.41 3.94
CA ASN A 775 -11.83 -25.47 5.36
C ASN A 775 -13.12 -24.69 5.70
N ARG A 776 -14.25 -25.40 5.67
CA ARG A 776 -15.58 -24.83 5.92
C ARG A 776 -16.23 -25.49 7.14
N LYS A 777 -17.12 -24.75 7.80
CA LYS A 777 -18.04 -25.32 8.78
C LYS A 777 -19.01 -26.28 8.06
N PRO A 778 -19.50 -27.34 8.73
CA PRO A 778 -20.44 -28.28 8.13
C PRO A 778 -21.77 -27.65 7.69
N PHE A 779 -22.17 -26.55 8.32
CA PHE A 779 -23.38 -25.81 8.00
C PHE A 779 -23.11 -24.30 8.07
N ALA A 780 -23.84 -23.53 7.27
CA ALA A 780 -23.81 -22.08 7.35
C ALA A 780 -24.47 -21.63 8.66
N ARG A 781 -23.83 -20.69 9.35
CA ARG A 781 -24.32 -20.12 10.62
C ARG A 781 -24.25 -18.60 10.59
N LYS A 782 -25.04 -17.96 11.46
CA LYS A 782 -24.95 -16.52 11.69
C LYS A 782 -23.60 -16.20 12.33
N VAL A 783 -22.96 -15.17 11.82
CA VAL A 783 -21.79 -14.52 12.44
C VAL A 783 -22.29 -13.27 13.16
N HIS A 784 -21.79 -13.03 14.38
CA HIS A 784 -22.19 -11.93 15.25
C HIS A 784 -21.21 -10.76 15.11
N LEU A 785 -21.68 -9.66 14.53
CA LEU A 785 -20.88 -8.49 14.14
C LEU A 785 -21.22 -7.22 14.93
N ASP A 786 -22.24 -7.26 15.81
CA ASP A 786 -22.65 -6.11 16.62
C ASP A 786 -21.49 -5.54 17.48
N SER A 787 -20.50 -6.36 17.84
CA SER A 787 -19.29 -5.93 18.54
C SER A 787 -18.39 -4.97 17.74
N TRP A 788 -18.61 -4.77 16.44
CA TRP A 788 -17.87 -3.79 15.63
C TRP A 788 -18.73 -2.61 15.18
N ARG A 789 -19.96 -2.52 15.69
CA ARG A 789 -20.95 -1.54 15.24
C ARG A 789 -20.48 -0.09 15.42
N ALA A 790 -19.85 0.25 16.54
CA ALA A 790 -19.36 1.61 16.78
C ALA A 790 -18.34 2.08 15.72
N GLU A 791 -17.45 1.18 15.25
CA GLU A 791 -16.51 1.48 14.16
C GLU A 791 -17.22 1.59 12.81
N LEU A 792 -18.16 0.68 12.52
CA LEU A 792 -18.96 0.71 11.27
C LEU A 792 -19.77 2.01 11.13
N GLU A 793 -20.34 2.50 12.23
CA GLU A 793 -21.08 3.76 12.28
C GLU A 793 -20.18 4.96 11.92
N VAL A 794 -18.97 5.04 12.50
CA VAL A 794 -17.99 6.08 12.16
C VAL A 794 -17.58 5.98 10.69
N MET A 795 -17.22 4.77 10.25
CA MET A 795 -16.78 4.50 8.89
C MET A 795 -17.80 4.97 7.86
N LEU A 796 -19.10 4.65 8.06
CA LEU A 796 -20.17 5.05 7.15
C LEU A 796 -20.53 6.52 7.26
N ALA A 797 -20.62 7.09 8.46
CA ALA A 797 -20.90 8.51 8.64
C ALA A 797 -19.93 9.37 7.82
N LEU A 798 -18.64 9.01 7.81
CA LEU A 798 -17.59 9.74 7.09
C LEU A 798 -17.63 9.52 5.57
N THR A 799 -18.09 8.38 5.08
CA THR A 799 -17.86 7.94 3.70
C THR A 799 -19.11 7.69 2.86
N LEU A 800 -20.31 7.65 3.44
CA LEU A 800 -21.54 7.25 2.73
C LEU A 800 -21.76 7.96 1.38
N PRO A 801 -21.54 9.29 1.23
CA PRO A 801 -21.71 9.94 -0.08
C PRO A 801 -20.68 9.51 -1.14
N ALA A 802 -19.53 8.97 -0.74
CA ALA A 802 -18.50 8.49 -1.65
C ALA A 802 -18.76 7.06 -2.16
N LEU A 803 -19.62 6.29 -1.49
CA LEU A 803 -19.85 4.89 -1.84
C LEU A 803 -20.60 4.77 -3.18
N PRO A 804 -20.11 3.95 -4.12
CA PRO A 804 -20.73 3.76 -5.44
C PRO A 804 -21.91 2.77 -5.43
N PHE A 805 -22.43 2.46 -4.25
CA PHE A 805 -23.53 1.53 -4.01
C PHE A 805 -24.37 2.04 -2.83
N ALA A 806 -25.64 1.65 -2.79
CA ALA A 806 -26.55 2.04 -1.72
C ALA A 806 -26.53 1.05 -0.55
N VAL A 807 -26.68 1.57 0.67
CA VAL A 807 -26.86 0.78 1.91
C VAL A 807 -27.90 1.38 2.85
N LEU A 808 -28.48 0.47 3.61
CA LEU A 808 -29.34 0.52 4.80
C LEU A 808 -28.76 1.19 6.00
N LEU A 809 -29.05 2.47 6.25
CA LEU A 809 -28.77 3.02 7.58
C LEU A 809 -29.99 2.84 8.50
N PRO A 810 -29.86 2.09 9.61
CA PRO A 810 -30.84 2.08 10.68
C PRO A 810 -31.18 3.50 11.18
N THR A 811 -32.41 3.67 11.68
CA THR A 811 -32.81 4.92 12.34
C THR A 811 -31.87 5.25 13.49
N GLY A 812 -31.37 6.49 13.54
CA GLY A 812 -30.44 6.95 14.58
C GLY A 812 -28.96 6.71 14.30
N TYR A 813 -28.58 6.25 13.09
CA TYR A 813 -27.19 6.23 12.66
C TYR A 813 -26.57 7.64 12.70
N PRO A 814 -25.32 7.79 13.16
CA PRO A 814 -24.70 9.10 13.29
C PRO A 814 -24.40 9.73 11.93
N SER A 815 -24.52 11.06 11.87
CA SER A 815 -24.03 11.89 10.76
C SER A 815 -22.62 12.39 11.04
N VAL A 816 -21.96 13.04 10.06
CA VAL A 816 -20.59 13.56 10.24
C VAL A 816 -20.45 14.49 11.47
N PRO A 817 -21.36 15.45 11.73
CA PRO A 817 -21.33 16.27 12.95
C PRO A 817 -21.46 15.50 14.27
N ASP A 818 -21.99 14.29 14.24
CA ASP A 818 -22.15 13.45 15.43
C ASP A 818 -20.88 12.65 15.77
N ILE A 819 -19.87 12.66 14.89
CA ILE A 819 -18.61 11.94 15.10
C ILE A 819 -17.66 12.80 15.93
N LEU A 820 -17.29 12.28 17.10
CA LEU A 820 -16.32 12.87 18.02
C LEU A 820 -14.93 12.28 17.75
N THR A 821 -13.89 13.10 17.94
CA THR A 821 -12.50 12.60 18.10
C THR A 821 -12.16 12.60 19.58
N LEU A 822 -11.94 11.42 20.13
CA LEU A 822 -11.68 11.20 21.55
C LEU A 822 -10.20 10.88 21.76
N LYS A 823 -9.67 11.23 22.93
CA LYS A 823 -8.29 10.95 23.33
C LYS A 823 -8.25 10.43 24.75
N ALA A 824 -7.44 9.40 25.01
CA ALA A 824 -7.27 8.80 26.32
C ALA A 824 -5.79 8.56 26.64
N LYS A 825 -5.50 8.45 27.94
CA LYS A 825 -4.27 7.84 28.44
C LYS A 825 -4.55 6.40 28.87
N VAL A 826 -3.89 5.46 28.23
CA VAL A 826 -3.99 4.02 28.46
C VAL A 826 -2.68 3.50 29.02
N LYS A 827 -2.74 2.44 29.83
CA LYS A 827 -1.53 1.73 30.22
C LYS A 827 -1.02 0.88 29.06
N PRO A 828 0.31 0.74 28.88
CA PRO A 828 0.86 -0.11 27.85
C PRO A 828 0.45 -1.58 28.05
N VAL A 829 0.33 -2.33 26.96
CA VAL A 829 0.20 -3.80 27.03
C VAL A 829 1.49 -4.37 27.62
N ASN A 830 1.44 -4.93 28.83
CA ASN A 830 2.62 -5.45 29.51
C ASN A 830 3.01 -6.84 28.99
N LEU A 831 3.53 -6.88 27.76
CA LEU A 831 3.92 -8.12 27.10
C LEU A 831 5.11 -8.81 27.78
N MET A 832 5.99 -8.05 28.45
CA MET A 832 7.20 -8.59 29.08
C MET A 832 6.93 -9.45 30.32
N HIS A 833 5.84 -9.18 31.03
CA HIS A 833 5.44 -9.92 32.24
C HIS A 833 4.31 -10.92 32.00
N HIS A 834 3.89 -11.09 30.74
CA HIS A 834 2.84 -12.06 30.40
C HIS A 834 3.36 -13.51 30.57
N PRO A 835 2.54 -14.47 31.05
CA PRO A 835 2.96 -15.88 31.20
C PRO A 835 3.55 -16.50 29.92
N PHE A 836 3.07 -16.05 28.76
CA PHE A 836 3.54 -16.50 27.44
C PHE A 836 4.62 -15.61 26.82
N ALA A 837 5.13 -14.59 27.53
CA ALA A 837 6.22 -13.73 27.07
C ALA A 837 7.44 -14.51 26.54
N PRO A 838 7.89 -15.62 27.18
CA PRO A 838 8.99 -16.42 26.64
C PRO A 838 8.69 -17.02 25.26
N MET A 839 7.43 -17.36 24.99
CA MET A 839 6.99 -17.87 23.68
C MET A 839 6.75 -16.79 22.65
N TRP A 840 6.61 -15.52 23.05
CA TRP A 840 6.36 -14.42 22.13
C TRP A 840 7.57 -13.54 21.93
N GLN A 841 8.68 -13.83 22.58
CA GLN A 841 9.83 -12.95 22.74
C GLN A 841 10.06 -12.12 21.45
N VAL A 842 10.40 -12.73 20.33
CA VAL A 842 10.71 -11.98 19.08
C VAL A 842 9.52 -11.37 18.32
N LEU A 843 8.30 -11.48 18.85
CA LEU A 843 7.04 -10.90 18.33
C LEU A 843 6.59 -9.65 19.09
N ILE A 844 7.22 -9.34 20.24
CA ILE A 844 6.86 -8.21 21.11
C ILE A 844 7.24 -6.83 20.50
N SER A 845 7.77 -6.81 19.26
CA SER A 845 8.18 -5.59 18.57
C SER A 845 7.11 -4.49 18.58
N GLY A 846 7.51 -3.29 19.01
CA GLY A 846 6.64 -2.13 19.18
C GLY A 846 6.13 -1.53 17.87
N VAL A 847 6.83 -1.77 16.76
CA VAL A 847 6.53 -1.21 15.43
C VAL A 847 5.53 -2.07 14.63
N THR A 848 5.13 -3.23 15.16
CA THR A 848 4.15 -4.11 14.50
C THR A 848 2.77 -3.48 14.53
N LYS A 849 2.16 -3.30 13.36
CA LYS A 849 0.81 -2.72 13.18
C LYS A 849 -0.29 -3.70 13.56
N ALA A 850 -0.53 -3.83 14.86
CA ALA A 850 -1.43 -4.86 15.41
C ALA A 850 -2.28 -4.37 16.60
N ILE A 851 -2.35 -3.07 16.88
CA ILE A 851 -3.12 -2.54 18.01
C ILE A 851 -4.60 -2.36 17.65
N GLY A 852 -5.46 -2.88 18.52
CA GLY A 852 -6.91 -2.62 18.54
C GLY A 852 -7.34 -2.02 19.88
N LEU A 853 -8.58 -1.55 19.95
CA LEU A 853 -9.22 -1.05 21.16
C LEU A 853 -10.43 -1.93 21.51
N LEU A 854 -10.54 -2.31 22.78
CA LEU A 854 -11.65 -3.05 23.36
C LEU A 854 -12.39 -2.13 24.32
N PHE A 855 -13.70 -2.01 24.15
CA PHE A 855 -14.61 -1.32 25.07
C PHE A 855 -15.59 -2.35 25.61
N PHE A 856 -15.76 -2.45 26.92
CA PHE A 856 -16.62 -3.48 27.51
C PHE A 856 -17.28 -3.02 28.81
N ASN A 857 -18.48 -3.54 29.07
CA ASN A 857 -19.17 -3.29 30.33
C ASN A 857 -18.60 -4.19 31.46
N PRO A 858 -18.19 -3.63 32.61
CA PRO A 858 -17.61 -4.42 33.71
C PRO A 858 -18.61 -5.35 34.43
N THR A 859 -19.91 -5.22 34.20
CA THR A 859 -20.97 -5.99 34.90
C THR A 859 -20.89 -7.51 34.74
N ASN A 860 -20.18 -8.01 33.71
CA ASN A 860 -20.02 -9.45 33.46
C ASN A 860 -18.78 -10.08 34.11
N CYS A 861 -18.00 -9.35 34.92
CA CYS A 861 -16.74 -9.80 35.54
C CYS A 861 -15.69 -10.35 34.54
N LEU A 862 -15.81 -10.04 33.25
CA LEU A 862 -14.85 -10.44 32.22
C LEU A 862 -13.68 -9.46 32.20
N SER A 863 -12.45 -9.96 32.16
CA SER A 863 -11.26 -9.13 32.01
C SER A 863 -11.03 -8.76 30.54
N ALA A 864 -10.32 -7.64 30.30
CA ALA A 864 -9.94 -7.25 28.95
C ALA A 864 -9.12 -8.33 28.24
N ASP A 865 -8.24 -9.01 28.97
CA ASP A 865 -7.38 -10.07 28.43
C ASP A 865 -8.17 -11.32 28.05
N PHE A 866 -9.16 -11.70 28.88
CA PHE A 866 -10.10 -12.76 28.54
C PHE A 866 -10.84 -12.43 27.24
N LEU A 867 -11.36 -11.22 27.10
CA LEU A 867 -12.08 -10.80 25.88
C LEU A 867 -11.17 -10.78 24.65
N ALA A 868 -9.93 -10.31 24.77
CA ALA A 868 -8.96 -10.32 23.68
C ALA A 868 -8.64 -11.74 23.20
N GLY A 869 -8.50 -12.68 24.13
CA GLY A 869 -8.30 -14.11 23.86
C GLY A 869 -9.49 -14.77 23.16
N HIS A 870 -10.70 -14.27 23.40
CA HIS A 870 -11.96 -14.89 22.97
C HIS A 870 -12.73 -14.13 21.86
N ILE A 871 -12.04 -13.32 21.06
CA ILE A 871 -12.65 -12.64 19.90
C ILE A 871 -13.31 -13.63 18.91
N PRO A 872 -12.71 -14.80 18.60
CA PRO A 872 -13.38 -15.80 17.76
C PRO A 872 -14.71 -16.31 18.34
N GLU A 873 -14.79 -16.55 19.65
CA GLU A 873 -16.02 -16.98 20.33
C GLU A 873 -17.08 -15.87 20.34
N ILE A 874 -16.68 -14.59 20.47
CA ILE A 874 -17.58 -13.43 20.33
C ILE A 874 -18.18 -13.41 18.94
N LEU A 875 -17.36 -13.62 17.90
CA LEU A 875 -17.77 -13.64 16.50
C LEU A 875 -18.75 -14.79 16.19
N GLU A 876 -18.59 -15.93 16.86
CA GLU A 876 -19.49 -17.10 16.72
C GLU A 876 -20.72 -17.01 17.65
N GLY A 877 -20.83 -15.99 18.52
CA GLY A 877 -21.94 -15.83 19.46
C GLY A 877 -21.93 -16.84 20.61
N GLU A 878 -20.76 -17.42 20.91
CA GLU A 878 -20.59 -18.46 21.94
C GLU A 878 -20.46 -17.87 23.36
N LEU A 879 -20.16 -16.57 23.48
CA LEU A 879 -20.20 -15.87 24.76
C LEU A 879 -21.60 -15.33 25.07
N PRO A 880 -22.14 -15.53 26.29
CA PRO A 880 -23.45 -15.04 26.66
C PRO A 880 -23.43 -13.52 26.90
N ASN A 881 -24.21 -12.77 26.10
CA ASN A 881 -24.44 -11.33 26.22
C ASN A 881 -23.18 -10.45 26.44
N PRO A 882 -22.11 -10.57 25.63
CA PRO A 882 -20.95 -9.72 25.76
C PRO A 882 -21.33 -8.29 25.34
N GLN A 883 -21.50 -7.38 26.31
CA GLN A 883 -21.60 -5.95 26.03
C GLN A 883 -20.21 -5.41 25.72
N ILE A 884 -19.80 -5.55 24.45
CA ILE A 884 -18.48 -5.21 23.95
C ILE A 884 -18.55 -4.44 22.64
N GLN A 885 -17.62 -3.51 22.43
CA GLN A 885 -17.32 -2.87 21.17
C GLN A 885 -15.81 -2.96 20.88
N ILE A 886 -15.44 -3.17 19.62
CA ILE A 886 -14.07 -3.36 19.15
C ILE A 886 -13.79 -2.35 18.06
N MET A 887 -12.68 -1.62 18.19
CA MET A 887 -12.22 -0.68 17.16
C MET A 887 -10.79 -1.03 16.71
N LEU A 888 -10.64 -1.31 15.43
CA LEU A 888 -9.38 -1.64 14.75
C LEU A 888 -8.77 -0.42 14.03
N ALA A 889 -9.54 0.64 13.81
CA ALA A 889 -9.08 1.89 13.21
C ALA A 889 -8.94 2.99 14.26
N GLN A 890 -7.70 3.35 14.61
CA GLN A 890 -7.39 4.46 15.50
C GLN A 890 -6.81 5.63 14.70
N GLU A 891 -6.96 6.86 15.22
CA GLU A 891 -6.34 8.05 14.63
C GLU A 891 -4.85 8.15 15.04
N HIS A 892 -4.53 7.73 16.27
CA HIS A 892 -3.17 7.75 16.80
C HIS A 892 -3.03 6.76 17.95
N VAL A 893 -1.88 6.09 18.02
CA VAL A 893 -1.47 5.23 19.14
C VAL A 893 0.00 5.48 19.44
N ASN A 894 0.29 5.77 20.71
CA ASN A 894 1.63 5.81 21.28
C ASN A 894 1.58 5.21 22.69
N LEU A 895 1.76 3.90 22.79
CA LEU A 895 1.73 3.20 24.07
C LEU A 895 2.96 3.47 24.94
N LEU A 896 4.02 4.10 24.40
CA LEU A 896 5.17 4.53 25.22
C LEU A 896 4.81 5.73 26.09
N THR A 897 4.04 6.69 25.54
CA THR A 897 3.48 7.82 26.29
C THR A 897 2.10 7.50 26.90
N GLY A 898 1.53 6.35 26.54
CA GLY A 898 0.19 5.91 26.90
C GLY A 898 -0.92 6.62 26.12
N GLU A 899 -0.62 7.35 25.06
CA GLU A 899 -1.61 8.17 24.35
C GLU A 899 -2.33 7.38 23.26
N VAL A 900 -3.66 7.43 23.24
CA VAL A 900 -4.47 6.85 22.16
C VAL A 900 -5.58 7.83 21.78
N SER A 901 -5.87 7.92 20.49
CA SER A 901 -7.02 8.68 19.98
C SER A 901 -7.78 7.94 18.89
N TRP A 902 -9.10 8.04 18.90
CA TRP A 902 -10.00 7.37 17.97
C TRP A 902 -11.23 8.24 17.69
N LYS A 903 -12.02 7.85 16.69
CA LYS A 903 -13.31 8.48 16.37
C LYS A 903 -14.46 7.62 16.86
N MET A 904 -15.54 8.22 17.36
CA MET A 904 -16.73 7.52 17.83
C MET A 904 -17.98 8.40 17.71
N GLY A 905 -19.15 7.79 17.48
CA GLY A 905 -20.42 8.52 17.53
C GLY A 905 -20.72 9.06 18.93
N ARG A 906 -21.30 10.27 19.01
CA ARG A 906 -21.69 10.92 20.28
C ARG A 906 -22.57 10.04 21.16
N SER A 907 -23.55 9.36 20.58
CA SER A 907 -24.46 8.45 21.29
C SER A 907 -23.73 7.29 21.97
N TRP A 908 -22.75 6.68 21.30
CA TRP A 908 -21.90 5.63 21.88
C TRP A 908 -21.04 6.16 23.01
N TYR A 909 -20.43 7.33 22.84
CA TYR A 909 -19.65 7.98 23.89
C TYR A 909 -20.51 8.24 25.14
N GLU A 910 -21.69 8.84 24.98
CA GLU A 910 -22.61 9.12 26.09
C GLU A 910 -23.09 7.84 26.77
N LYS A 911 -23.44 6.81 25.99
CA LYS A 911 -23.83 5.50 26.52
C LYS A 911 -22.71 4.87 27.35
N MET A 912 -21.51 4.72 26.78
CA MET A 912 -20.36 4.09 27.44
C MET A 912 -19.97 4.85 28.71
N LYS A 913 -20.07 6.18 28.70
CA LYS A 913 -19.83 7.03 29.87
C LYS A 913 -20.87 6.82 30.97
N ASN A 914 -22.15 6.84 30.61
CA ASN A 914 -23.26 6.70 31.57
C ASN A 914 -23.31 5.30 32.19
N GLU A 915 -23.01 4.27 31.40
CA GLU A 915 -23.00 2.87 31.84
C GLU A 915 -21.66 2.45 32.49
N GLY A 916 -20.67 3.34 32.56
CA GLY A 916 -19.39 3.07 33.23
C GLY A 916 -18.54 2.00 32.54
N TRP A 917 -18.50 2.00 31.21
CA TRP A 917 -17.70 1.05 30.43
C TRP A 917 -16.21 1.21 30.72
N LEU A 918 -15.46 0.15 30.45
CA LEU A 918 -14.00 0.14 30.50
C LEU A 918 -13.41 0.10 29.08
N MET A 919 -12.21 0.63 28.91
CA MET A 919 -11.47 0.58 27.66
C MET A 919 -10.06 -0.01 27.88
N ALA A 920 -9.60 -0.85 26.97
CA ALA A 920 -8.23 -1.35 26.92
C ALA A 920 -7.68 -1.37 25.49
N ALA A 921 -6.38 -1.10 25.33
CA ALA A 921 -5.66 -1.42 24.09
C ALA A 921 -5.25 -2.90 24.11
N TYR A 922 -5.24 -3.56 22.95
CA TYR A 922 -4.83 -4.96 22.83
C TYR A 922 -4.06 -5.25 21.55
N ARG A 923 -3.23 -6.30 21.59
CA ARG A 923 -2.52 -6.87 20.45
C ARG A 923 -3.42 -7.87 19.73
N THR A 924 -3.84 -7.55 18.52
CA THR A 924 -4.75 -8.37 17.70
C THR A 924 -4.11 -9.69 17.22
N ASP A 925 -2.79 -9.70 17.04
CA ASP A 925 -1.99 -10.84 16.58
C ASP A 925 -1.63 -11.81 17.72
N LEU A 926 -1.37 -11.27 18.92
CA LEU A 926 -1.04 -12.04 20.13
C LEU A 926 -2.26 -12.34 21.01
N LYS A 927 -3.38 -11.64 20.79
CA LYS A 927 -4.64 -11.74 21.54
C LYS A 927 -4.50 -11.43 23.03
N VAL A 928 -3.78 -10.35 23.34
CA VAL A 928 -3.46 -9.92 24.72
C VAL A 928 -3.84 -8.46 24.92
N ALA A 929 -4.46 -8.15 26.06
CA ALA A 929 -4.86 -6.79 26.41
C ALA A 929 -3.96 -6.15 27.47
N GLY A 930 -3.89 -4.82 27.46
CA GLY A 930 -3.35 -4.03 28.56
C GLY A 930 -4.34 -3.89 29.71
N GLU A 931 -3.92 -3.19 30.76
CA GLU A 931 -4.82 -2.88 31.87
C GLU A 931 -5.96 -1.94 31.42
N PRO A 932 -7.22 -2.25 31.77
CA PRO A 932 -8.34 -1.39 31.43
C PRO A 932 -8.37 -0.12 32.28
N PHE A 933 -8.92 0.96 31.74
CA PHE A 933 -9.24 2.17 32.50
C PHE A 933 -10.71 2.57 32.30
N CYS A 934 -11.23 3.37 33.23
CA CYS A 934 -12.65 3.72 33.27
C CYS A 934 -12.99 4.82 32.27
N TYR A 935 -14.05 4.63 31.49
CA TYR A 935 -14.48 5.60 30.48
C TYR A 935 -15.03 6.90 31.08
N SER A 936 -15.45 6.90 32.35
CA SER A 936 -15.90 8.12 33.03
C SER A 936 -14.79 9.13 33.31
N SER A 937 -13.51 8.75 33.16
CA SER A 937 -12.36 9.65 33.31
C SER A 937 -11.93 10.36 32.02
N LEU A 938 -12.70 10.20 30.93
CA LEU A 938 -12.50 10.87 29.63
C LEU A 938 -13.12 12.26 29.54
#